data_AF-A0A840TMD4-F1
#
_entry.id   AF-A0A840TMD4-F1
#
_cell.length_a   1.000
_cell.length_b   1.000
_cell.length_c   1.000
_cell.angle_alpha   90.00
_cell.angle_beta   90.00
_cell.angle_gamma   90.00
#
_symmetry.space_group_name_H-M   'P 1'
#
loop_
_entity.id
_entity.type
_entity.pdbx_description
1 polymer ?
#
loop_
_entity_poly.entity_id
_entity_poly.type
_entity_poly.pdbx_seq_one_letter_code
_entity_poly.pdbx_strand_id
1 'polypeptide(L)'
;MKIKMLAFFLGLGLLGCAVQQSTKTTARSEAVKGRRLEVLFLGDNGHHRPIERIPSIMAALGSKGINFTYTDKLEDLNPQTLAKYDALLVFANWDSIAPQQANALLDFVASGKGFLPIHCASYCFRNNAEVVKLIGGQFWRHTWDTIQPVWTKPDHPAIAGVKPFKTLDETYLHAKLQPDNVVLTERLIQPDQAKDRPGQEKEPYTWVRTHGKGRVFYTAYGHDEKTWSQPEFHNLIEKGILWAVNDEARQAHAALNPQPFAYREAKLPNYEQRPGPQLQQLPLSPEESVKHIQVPVDFTLEVFAHEPDVMHPIAMAWDERGRLFVLITKDYPNERKENGGSDYILICEDTNGDGKADKFTRFADGLSIPTGMVFANGGLIVSQAPHMLFLQDTDGDDKADVKKVLFSGFGTFDTHAGPSSLHYGFDNWIYGAVGYSGFKGKFGDKDSLNFGQALFRFRPDGSDMEIMTRTSNNTWGLGFNEAGDLFGSTANNSHGWYMAIPNRYFGESRVDNGGRSTDTHKDMKPITPKVRQVDVFGGFTAAAGHNFYTARAYPKKYWNTVAFVSEPTGHVLHQNVMVKKGTDYEDAEGFNLLAGADEWVSPVFAQVGPDGAVWVADWYSFIIQHNPTPRGFDNGRGNAYDTDLRDFTHGRLYRVAWKEAPAYTPITLSKDRPAELVANLKNTNMLWRLHAQRLLVERGQKDVVPQLIALVQDTSVDEIGLNTAAIHALWTLHGLGALEGPALQAATAALKHPSSDVRKTAVQVLPRTPATAQALMSVNALEDKEPLVVLNSLLAFTEVPLTPTIEKAILTRLEKSTEADDRWMPDVFAVALNAHGGVLRQKYLTQRVATAASAQKSTSAAKKEMDHSTMNHGSQAKAPAKVVQGKAELAITNVSIEPGSPYVREYARVVVEITNQGSVAVPADVVPLVTVDIRGGGLSLNYVSRNLNKGIAPGETIKLTEGNNGPWRSTFGFASDQAGKVTVTATVDADNVVPEEDEERNNTMRKTFDVRRLDRLSDFALERAVRSYASYASADSVMAILKTAQSLDADGRLAMVKGVLGGWNMRRKETTSGENRALLAVLKNEIPGDLAGRMASFMESFGIKDEASSDPNLQIIVIKAVREEMKFDKTAFTVVAGQPVEIVFENPDAMQHNIVVGKPKSLEVIGAAADKMITAKDGAEKNYVPAIPQVLAATPLVNPDQTYRLRFTAPAEPGSYPYVCTFPGHWRLMKGMMTVIKEQASNTTK
;
A
#
# COMPACT_ATOMS: atom_id res chain seq x y z
N MET A 1 -39.56 -55.64 -7.93
CA MET A 1 -40.07 -57.01 -8.17
C MET A 1 -38.87 -57.94 -8.40
N LYS A 2 -38.95 -59.18 -7.92
CA LYS A 2 -37.87 -60.14 -7.59
C LYS A 2 -36.92 -60.54 -8.75
N ILE A 3 -35.59 -60.59 -8.50
CA ILE A 3 -34.68 -61.77 -8.27
C ILE A 3 -34.49 -62.73 -9.47
N LYS A 4 -33.22 -63.01 -9.86
CA LYS A 4 -32.55 -64.36 -9.95
C LYS A 4 -31.32 -64.31 -10.89
N MET A 5 -30.07 -64.47 -10.42
CA MET A 5 -29.30 -65.66 -9.91
C MET A 5 -28.36 -66.18 -11.01
N LEU A 6 -27.02 -66.12 -10.81
CA LEU A 6 -26.10 -67.18 -10.29
C LEU A 6 -25.92 -68.34 -11.30
N ALA A 7 -24.78 -69.00 -11.53
CA ALA A 7 -23.33 -68.90 -11.27
C ALA A 7 -22.73 -70.27 -11.71
N PHE A 8 -21.42 -70.47 -11.46
CA PHE A 8 -20.69 -71.76 -11.38
C PHE A 8 -20.20 -72.39 -12.70
N PHE A 9 -18.99 -72.96 -12.84
CA PHE A 9 -17.72 -73.00 -12.08
C PHE A 9 -16.75 -73.95 -12.85
N LEU A 10 -15.44 -73.74 -12.68
CA LEU A 10 -14.31 -74.72 -12.69
C LEU A 10 -13.94 -75.57 -13.93
N GLY A 11 -12.63 -75.63 -14.21
CA GLY A 11 -11.95 -76.92 -14.51
C GLY A 11 -10.88 -76.92 -15.60
N LEU A 12 -9.61 -76.92 -15.19
CA LEU A 12 -8.34 -77.01 -15.95
C LEU A 12 -8.23 -78.11 -17.05
N GLY A 13 -7.33 -77.90 -18.02
CA GLY A 13 -6.67 -79.02 -18.73
C GLY A 13 -5.82 -78.74 -19.99
N LEU A 14 -4.65 -78.10 -19.80
CA LEU A 14 -3.35 -78.26 -20.51
C LEU A 14 -3.20 -78.49 -22.04
N LEU A 15 -2.43 -77.56 -22.63
CA LEU A 15 -1.40 -77.61 -23.69
C LEU A 15 -1.67 -78.19 -25.10
N GLY A 16 -1.30 -77.37 -26.11
CA GLY A 16 -0.83 -77.84 -27.42
C GLY A 16 -1.03 -76.81 -28.55
N CYS A 17 0.05 -76.12 -28.94
CA CYS A 17 0.06 -75.06 -29.96
C CYS A 17 -0.35 -75.52 -31.37
N ALA A 18 -1.18 -74.74 -32.05
CA ALA A 18 -1.09 -74.46 -33.48
C ALA A 18 -1.81 -73.14 -33.80
N VAL A 19 -1.19 -72.34 -34.67
CA VAL A 19 -1.45 -70.92 -34.96
C VAL A 19 -2.70 -70.74 -35.82
N GLN A 20 -3.59 -69.83 -35.42
CA GLN A 20 -4.49 -69.11 -36.32
C GLN A 20 -4.74 -67.69 -35.79
N GLN A 21 -4.59 -66.70 -36.68
CA GLN A 21 -4.56 -65.26 -36.40
C GLN A 21 -5.84 -64.77 -35.72
N SER A 22 -5.69 -64.04 -34.60
CA SER A 22 -6.74 -63.16 -34.07
C SER A 22 -6.42 -61.70 -34.38
N THR A 23 -7.46 -61.01 -34.82
CA THR A 23 -7.55 -59.58 -35.10
C THR A 23 -7.05 -58.74 -33.93
N LYS A 24 -6.00 -57.94 -34.17
CA LYS A 24 -5.58 -56.87 -33.25
C LYS A 24 -6.62 -55.75 -33.25
N THR A 25 -7.38 -55.65 -32.17
CA THR A 25 -8.07 -54.43 -31.77
C THR A 25 -6.99 -53.40 -31.38
N THR A 26 -6.74 -52.42 -32.25
CA THR A 26 -5.95 -51.23 -31.89
C THR A 26 -6.74 -50.39 -30.90
N ALA A 27 -6.35 -50.45 -29.63
CA ALA A 27 -6.73 -49.45 -28.65
C ALA A 27 -6.12 -48.11 -29.10
N ARG A 28 -6.97 -47.12 -29.41
CA ARG A 28 -6.54 -45.73 -29.56
C ARG A 28 -6.01 -45.29 -28.19
N SER A 29 -4.73 -44.93 -28.10
CA SER A 29 -4.22 -44.21 -26.94
C SER A 29 -4.91 -42.85 -26.89
N GLU A 30 -5.62 -42.53 -25.81
CA GLU A 30 -6.06 -41.17 -25.56
C GLU A 30 -4.84 -40.25 -25.49
N ALA A 31 -4.91 -39.10 -26.18
CA ALA A 31 -3.82 -38.13 -26.18
C ALA A 31 -3.65 -37.55 -24.76
N VAL A 32 -2.41 -37.44 -24.28
CA VAL A 32 -2.10 -36.83 -22.97
C VAL A 32 -2.55 -35.38 -22.98
N LYS A 33 -3.45 -34.99 -22.06
CA LYS A 33 -3.93 -33.61 -21.93
C LYS A 33 -2.80 -32.71 -21.43
N GLY A 34 -2.50 -31.65 -22.20
CA GLY A 34 -1.51 -30.64 -21.83
C GLY A 34 -1.89 -29.89 -20.56
N ARG A 35 -0.94 -29.70 -19.63
CA ARG A 35 -1.12 -28.87 -18.41
C ARG A 35 0.19 -28.27 -17.91
N ARG A 36 0.10 -27.24 -17.08
CA ARG A 36 1.23 -26.63 -16.37
C ARG A 36 1.75 -27.57 -15.27
N LEU A 37 3.03 -27.44 -14.91
CA LEU A 37 3.62 -28.14 -13.75
C LEU A 37 3.31 -27.36 -12.48
N GLU A 38 2.99 -28.07 -11.40
CA GLU A 38 2.65 -27.46 -10.11
C GLU A 38 3.74 -27.75 -9.08
N VAL A 39 4.40 -26.72 -8.56
CA VAL A 39 5.49 -26.83 -7.58
C VAL A 39 5.09 -26.16 -6.27
N LEU A 40 5.12 -26.91 -5.17
CA LEU A 40 5.03 -26.33 -3.83
C LEU A 40 6.40 -25.80 -3.43
N PHE A 41 6.49 -24.52 -3.11
CA PHE A 41 7.70 -23.87 -2.60
C PHE A 41 7.55 -23.71 -1.09
N LEU A 42 8.30 -24.49 -0.32
CA LEU A 42 8.40 -24.35 1.13
C LEU A 42 9.54 -23.41 1.51
N GLY A 43 9.18 -22.27 2.08
CA GLY A 43 10.07 -21.28 2.67
C GLY A 43 10.06 -21.27 4.20
N ASP A 44 10.63 -20.21 4.77
CA ASP A 44 10.58 -19.86 6.19
C ASP A 44 10.59 -18.33 6.36
N ASN A 45 10.59 -17.86 7.60
CA ASN A 45 10.70 -16.43 7.94
C ASN A 45 12.10 -16.07 8.49
N GLY A 46 13.11 -16.86 8.10
CA GLY A 46 14.50 -16.72 8.52
C GLY A 46 15.29 -15.67 7.72
N HIS A 47 16.62 -15.69 7.88
CA HIS A 47 17.52 -14.70 7.26
C HIS A 47 17.63 -14.82 5.73
N HIS A 48 17.33 -15.98 5.15
CA HIS A 48 17.37 -16.20 3.70
C HIS A 48 16.18 -15.58 2.94
N ARG A 49 15.16 -15.09 3.65
CA ARG A 49 13.96 -14.43 3.08
C ARG A 49 13.37 -15.11 1.83
N PRO A 50 12.94 -16.39 1.88
CA PRO A 50 12.41 -17.11 0.73
C PRO A 50 11.26 -16.41 -0.01
N ILE A 51 10.38 -15.71 0.70
CA ILE A 51 9.28 -14.92 0.14
C ILE A 51 9.76 -13.81 -0.82
N GLU A 52 10.97 -13.29 -0.61
CA GLU A 52 11.59 -12.28 -1.48
C GLU A 52 12.27 -12.91 -2.71
N ARG A 53 12.53 -14.23 -2.70
CA ARG A 53 13.21 -14.96 -3.79
C ARG A 53 12.28 -15.60 -4.80
N ILE A 54 11.12 -16.08 -4.32
CA ILE A 54 10.14 -16.74 -5.19
C ILE A 54 9.67 -15.88 -6.39
N PRO A 55 9.52 -14.53 -6.32
CA PRO A 55 9.07 -13.75 -7.47
C PRO A 55 10.03 -13.86 -8.66
N SER A 56 11.34 -13.94 -8.41
CA SER A 56 12.35 -14.06 -9.46
C SER A 56 12.20 -15.37 -10.25
N ILE A 57 11.97 -16.50 -9.56
CA ILE A 57 11.79 -17.79 -10.25
C ILE A 57 10.43 -17.91 -10.93
N MET A 58 9.38 -17.34 -10.33
CA MET A 58 8.06 -17.23 -10.96
C MET A 58 8.13 -16.43 -12.26
N ALA A 59 8.81 -15.28 -12.24
CA ALA A 59 9.01 -14.44 -13.42
C ALA A 59 9.78 -15.14 -14.55
N ALA A 60 10.77 -15.97 -14.20
CA ALA A 60 11.60 -16.66 -15.17
C ALA A 60 10.92 -17.89 -15.81
N LEU A 61 10.08 -18.61 -15.05
CA LEU A 61 9.52 -19.89 -15.47
C LEU A 61 8.00 -19.87 -15.72
N GLY A 62 7.31 -18.77 -15.37
CA GLY A 62 5.87 -18.62 -15.55
C GLY A 62 5.42 -18.74 -17.01
N SER A 63 6.13 -18.11 -17.96
CA SER A 63 5.85 -18.26 -19.40
C SER A 63 6.17 -19.65 -19.95
N LYS A 64 6.94 -20.46 -19.22
CA LYS A 64 7.30 -21.83 -19.58
C LYS A 64 6.32 -22.87 -19.03
N GLY A 65 5.23 -22.46 -18.37
CA GLY A 65 4.23 -23.39 -17.86
C GLY A 65 4.61 -24.08 -16.55
N ILE A 66 5.46 -23.46 -15.72
CA ILE A 66 5.82 -23.96 -14.38
C ILE A 66 5.26 -23.00 -13.33
N ASN A 67 4.34 -23.49 -12.52
CA ASN A 67 3.67 -22.74 -11.47
C ASN A 67 4.34 -22.98 -10.12
N PHE A 68 4.40 -21.93 -9.31
CA PHE A 68 4.83 -22.02 -7.92
C PHE A 68 3.72 -21.57 -6.98
N THR A 69 3.50 -22.35 -5.92
CA THR A 69 2.69 -21.95 -4.76
C THR A 69 3.60 -21.85 -3.56
N TYR A 70 3.66 -20.69 -2.91
CA TYR A 70 4.48 -20.47 -1.72
C TYR A 70 3.76 -20.92 -0.44
N THR A 71 4.51 -21.49 0.49
CA THR A 71 4.11 -21.65 1.88
C THR A 71 5.31 -21.51 2.81
N ASP A 72 5.11 -20.90 3.96
CA ASP A 72 6.05 -20.87 5.08
C ASP A 72 5.53 -21.69 6.27
N LYS A 73 4.55 -22.57 6.03
CA LYS A 73 3.88 -23.40 7.03
C LYS A 73 4.32 -24.85 6.89
N LEU A 74 5.03 -25.35 7.90
CA LEU A 74 5.51 -26.73 7.89
C LEU A 74 4.35 -27.75 7.92
N GLU A 75 3.17 -27.35 8.40
CA GLU A 75 1.96 -28.18 8.42
C GLU A 75 1.44 -28.51 7.03
N ASP A 76 1.83 -27.76 5.99
CA ASP A 76 1.51 -28.06 4.59
C ASP A 76 2.27 -29.27 4.05
N LEU A 77 3.27 -29.78 4.78
CA LEU A 77 3.88 -31.09 4.50
C LEU A 77 2.98 -32.22 5.01
N ASN A 78 1.81 -32.36 4.40
CA ASN A 78 0.85 -33.42 4.66
C ASN A 78 0.37 -34.08 3.35
N PRO A 79 -0.16 -35.31 3.39
CA PRO A 79 -0.56 -36.02 2.17
C PRO A 79 -1.59 -35.28 1.30
N GLN A 80 -2.54 -34.58 1.93
CA GLN A 80 -3.63 -33.88 1.25
C GLN A 80 -3.11 -32.68 0.45
N THR A 81 -2.21 -31.88 1.03
CA THR A 81 -1.60 -30.75 0.35
C THR A 81 -0.60 -31.24 -0.69
N LEU A 82 0.31 -32.16 -0.34
CA LEU A 82 1.36 -32.63 -1.25
C LEU A 82 0.82 -33.33 -2.50
N ALA A 83 -0.29 -34.06 -2.40
CA ALA A 83 -0.90 -34.75 -3.54
C ALA A 83 -1.27 -33.83 -4.72
N LYS A 84 -1.44 -32.53 -4.47
CA LYS A 84 -1.80 -31.51 -5.46
C LYS A 84 -0.63 -31.11 -6.37
N TYR A 85 0.60 -31.39 -5.96
CA TYR A 85 1.80 -30.89 -6.62
C TYR A 85 2.57 -31.99 -7.33
N ASP A 86 3.35 -31.61 -8.34
CA ASP A 86 4.27 -32.50 -9.07
C ASP A 86 5.65 -32.56 -8.41
N ALA A 87 6.03 -31.48 -7.71
CA ALA A 87 7.27 -31.39 -6.96
C ALA A 87 7.14 -30.51 -5.71
N LEU A 88 8.05 -30.74 -4.76
CA LEU A 88 8.31 -29.87 -3.61
C LEU A 88 9.70 -29.26 -3.76
N LEU A 89 9.78 -27.93 -3.77
CA LEU A 89 11.02 -27.16 -3.66
C LEU A 89 11.14 -26.64 -2.23
N VAL A 90 12.30 -26.86 -1.60
CA VAL A 90 12.57 -26.36 -0.25
C VAL A 90 13.72 -25.36 -0.32
N PHE A 91 13.48 -24.15 0.18
CA PHE A 91 14.51 -23.13 0.42
C PHE A 91 14.21 -22.51 1.78
N ALA A 92 14.69 -23.15 2.83
CA ALA A 92 14.36 -22.87 4.23
C ALA A 92 15.41 -23.46 5.18
N ASN A 93 15.31 -23.10 6.46
CA ASN A 93 16.14 -23.50 7.60
C ASN A 93 15.31 -24.14 8.74
N TRP A 94 14.33 -24.97 8.41
CA TRP A 94 13.56 -25.71 9.41
C TRP A 94 14.43 -26.79 10.07
N ASP A 95 14.93 -26.55 11.28
CA ASP A 95 15.83 -27.49 11.96
C ASP A 95 15.18 -28.86 12.21
N SER A 96 13.90 -28.88 12.55
CA SER A 96 13.18 -30.10 12.93
C SER A 96 11.92 -30.31 12.12
N ILE A 97 11.58 -31.58 11.91
CA ILE A 97 10.31 -32.03 11.31
C ILE A 97 9.63 -33.02 12.24
N ALA A 98 8.31 -32.93 12.36
CA ALA A 98 7.52 -33.90 13.10
C ALA A 98 7.37 -35.21 12.31
N PRO A 99 7.23 -36.38 12.98
CA PRO A 99 7.24 -37.69 12.32
C PRO A 99 6.21 -37.85 11.20
N GLN A 100 5.01 -37.26 11.36
CA GLN A 100 3.94 -37.37 10.37
C GLN A 100 4.30 -36.61 9.08
N GLN A 101 4.83 -35.39 9.21
CA GLN A 101 5.30 -34.59 8.07
C GLN A 101 6.50 -35.23 7.38
N ALA A 102 7.42 -35.83 8.14
CA ALA A 102 8.56 -36.55 7.58
C ALA A 102 8.11 -37.75 6.75
N ASN A 103 7.16 -38.54 7.26
CA ASN A 103 6.58 -39.65 6.51
C ASN A 103 5.85 -39.15 5.26
N ALA A 104 5.06 -38.08 5.35
CA ALA A 104 4.37 -37.50 4.20
C ALA A 104 5.35 -37.05 3.11
N LEU A 105 6.47 -36.41 3.48
CA LEU A 105 7.53 -36.04 2.55
C LEU A 105 8.18 -37.26 1.89
N LEU A 106 8.60 -38.25 2.69
CA LEU A 106 9.24 -39.46 2.19
C LEU A 106 8.30 -40.24 1.24
N ASP A 107 7.03 -40.41 1.62
CA ASP A 107 6.01 -41.08 0.81
C ASP A 107 5.71 -40.31 -0.48
N PHE A 108 5.63 -38.97 -0.41
CA PHE A 108 5.45 -38.11 -1.58
C PHE A 108 6.56 -38.36 -2.61
N VAL A 109 7.83 -38.33 -2.20
CA VAL A 109 8.94 -38.60 -3.13
C VAL A 109 8.93 -40.07 -3.56
N ALA A 110 8.77 -41.02 -2.63
CA ALA A 110 8.76 -42.44 -2.94
C ALA A 110 7.68 -42.82 -3.98
N SER A 111 6.54 -42.10 -4.00
CA SER A 111 5.46 -42.27 -4.96
C SER A 111 5.82 -41.88 -6.40
N GLY A 112 6.89 -41.11 -6.61
CA GLY A 112 7.36 -40.66 -7.92
C GLY A 112 7.45 -39.14 -8.07
N LYS A 113 7.04 -38.35 -7.07
CA LYS A 113 7.04 -36.90 -7.15
C LYS A 113 8.45 -36.31 -6.98
N GLY A 114 8.67 -35.11 -7.50
CA GLY A 114 9.98 -34.46 -7.47
C GLY A 114 10.30 -33.80 -6.13
N PHE A 115 11.57 -33.82 -5.72
CA PHE A 115 12.04 -33.09 -4.53
C PHE A 115 13.28 -32.26 -4.85
N LEU A 116 13.22 -30.96 -4.54
CA LEU A 116 14.22 -29.97 -4.90
C LEU A 116 14.68 -29.16 -3.68
N PRO A 117 15.53 -29.70 -2.81
CA PRO A 117 16.21 -28.91 -1.78
C PRO A 117 17.23 -27.95 -2.42
N ILE A 118 17.15 -26.66 -2.09
CA ILE A 118 18.02 -25.60 -2.60
C ILE A 118 18.80 -24.97 -1.45
N HIS A 119 20.11 -24.78 -1.65
CA HIS A 119 21.03 -24.07 -0.74
C HIS A 119 20.93 -24.54 0.72
N CYS A 120 20.29 -23.71 1.55
CA CYS A 120 20.09 -23.84 2.99
C CYS A 120 19.18 -25.00 3.36
N ALA A 121 18.42 -25.56 2.41
CA ALA A 121 17.63 -26.78 2.64
C ALA A 121 18.46 -27.98 3.10
N SER A 122 19.77 -27.99 2.85
CA SER A 122 20.70 -29.00 3.42
C SER A 122 20.88 -28.88 4.95
N TYR A 123 20.44 -27.78 5.56
CA TYR A 123 20.32 -27.61 7.01
C TYR A 123 18.99 -28.14 7.55
N CYS A 124 17.97 -28.36 6.71
CA CYS A 124 16.65 -28.74 7.19
C CYS A 124 16.61 -30.14 7.82
N PHE A 125 15.69 -30.32 8.77
CA PHE A 125 15.18 -31.60 9.26
C PHE A 125 16.24 -32.51 9.87
N ARG A 126 17.24 -31.92 10.55
CA ARG A 126 18.42 -32.63 11.08
C ARG A 126 18.07 -33.68 12.13
N ASN A 127 16.90 -33.55 12.75
CA ASN A 127 16.36 -34.52 13.70
C ASN A 127 15.87 -35.82 13.05
N ASN A 128 15.76 -35.90 11.72
CA ASN A 128 15.31 -37.10 11.00
C ASN A 128 16.38 -37.59 10.00
N ALA A 129 17.01 -38.72 10.32
CA ALA A 129 18.11 -39.26 9.52
C ALA A 129 17.69 -39.68 8.09
N GLU A 130 16.46 -40.16 7.89
CA GLU A 130 15.98 -40.57 6.57
C GLU A 130 15.71 -39.37 5.67
N VAL A 131 15.25 -38.24 6.22
CA VAL A 131 15.08 -37.00 5.45
C VAL A 131 16.44 -36.37 5.10
N VAL A 132 17.42 -36.40 6.01
CA VAL A 132 18.80 -35.99 5.69
C VAL A 132 19.39 -36.85 4.57
N LYS A 133 19.15 -38.16 4.61
CA LYS A 133 19.54 -39.10 3.55
C LYS A 133 18.82 -38.82 2.23
N LEU A 134 17.54 -38.44 2.27
CA LEU A 134 16.77 -38.03 1.09
C LEU A 134 17.41 -36.82 0.39
N ILE A 135 17.80 -35.78 1.15
CA ILE A 135 18.49 -34.60 0.61
C ILE A 135 19.83 -34.97 -0.04
N GLY A 136 20.53 -35.96 0.53
CA GLY A 136 21.79 -36.48 0.00
C GLY A 136 23.03 -35.85 0.63
N GLY A 137 22.88 -34.86 1.50
CA GLY A 137 23.97 -34.20 2.21
C GLY A 137 23.41 -33.26 3.28
N GLN A 138 24.22 -32.93 4.27
CA GLN A 138 23.86 -32.03 5.37
C GLN A 138 24.81 -30.85 5.43
N PHE A 139 24.28 -29.64 5.55
CA PHE A 139 25.11 -28.45 5.79
C PHE A 139 26.07 -28.67 6.98
N TRP A 140 27.31 -28.19 6.85
CA TRP A 140 28.28 -28.22 7.95
C TRP A 140 28.95 -26.88 8.24
N ARG A 141 29.60 -26.28 7.23
CA ARG A 141 30.33 -25.02 7.37
C ARG A 141 30.15 -24.19 6.11
N HIS A 142 30.14 -22.87 6.25
CA HIS A 142 30.18 -21.94 5.12
C HIS A 142 31.36 -20.97 5.15
N THR A 143 31.59 -20.32 4.02
CA THR A 143 32.32 -19.04 3.92
C THR A 143 31.72 -18.22 2.77
N TRP A 144 31.98 -16.92 2.75
CA TRP A 144 31.55 -16.04 1.67
C TRP A 144 32.60 -15.99 0.57
N ASP A 145 32.23 -16.27 -0.68
CA ASP A 145 33.19 -16.27 -1.78
C ASP A 145 32.51 -16.29 -3.15
N THR A 146 33.29 -16.03 -4.20
CA THR A 146 32.82 -16.21 -5.56
C THR A 146 32.88 -17.66 -6.02
N ILE A 147 31.70 -18.18 -6.39
CA ILE A 147 31.51 -19.56 -6.80
C ILE A 147 31.59 -19.67 -8.32
N GLN A 148 32.49 -20.52 -8.80
CA GLN A 148 32.59 -20.93 -10.19
C GLN A 148 32.77 -22.45 -10.22
N PRO A 149 31.70 -23.22 -10.41
CA PRO A 149 31.77 -24.66 -10.26
C PRO A 149 32.24 -25.29 -11.58
N VAL A 150 32.77 -26.50 -11.48
CA VAL A 150 33.17 -27.36 -12.57
C VAL A 150 32.05 -28.36 -12.83
N TRP A 151 31.50 -28.36 -14.05
CA TRP A 151 30.53 -29.37 -14.48
C TRP A 151 31.24 -30.71 -14.65
N THR A 152 30.86 -31.71 -13.87
CA THR A 152 31.44 -33.06 -13.93
C THR A 152 30.66 -33.97 -14.88
N LYS A 153 29.37 -33.69 -15.09
CA LYS A 153 28.47 -34.45 -15.99
C LYS A 153 27.61 -33.51 -16.85
N PRO A 154 28.20 -32.73 -17.76
CA PRO A 154 27.49 -31.68 -18.50
C PRO A 154 26.33 -32.20 -19.38
N ASP A 155 26.36 -33.45 -19.81
CA ASP A 155 25.30 -34.06 -20.64
C ASP A 155 24.15 -34.66 -19.82
N HIS A 156 24.23 -34.64 -18.49
CA HIS A 156 23.16 -35.20 -17.65
C HIS A 156 21.88 -34.38 -17.82
N PRO A 157 20.69 -34.99 -18.05
CA PRO A 157 19.47 -34.24 -18.39
C PRO A 157 19.04 -33.18 -17.37
N ALA A 158 19.45 -33.32 -16.10
CA ALA A 158 19.18 -32.34 -15.04
C ALA A 158 19.99 -31.03 -15.16
N ILE A 159 21.04 -30.98 -15.98
CA ILE A 159 21.89 -29.78 -16.20
C ILE A 159 22.28 -29.56 -17.66
N ALA A 160 21.84 -30.43 -18.58
CA ALA A 160 22.19 -30.36 -19.99
C ALA A 160 21.79 -29.02 -20.61
N GLY A 161 22.77 -28.34 -21.22
CA GLY A 161 22.61 -27.02 -21.84
C GLY A 161 22.69 -25.83 -20.88
N VAL A 162 22.79 -26.06 -19.56
CA VAL A 162 23.04 -24.99 -18.59
C VAL A 162 24.51 -24.58 -18.71
N LYS A 163 24.75 -23.31 -19.02
CA LYS A 163 26.11 -22.76 -19.13
C LYS A 163 26.72 -22.61 -17.74
N PRO A 164 28.03 -22.87 -17.55
CA PRO A 164 28.71 -22.49 -16.32
C PRO A 164 28.59 -20.99 -16.06
N PHE A 165 28.26 -20.63 -14.84
CA PHE A 165 28.12 -19.25 -14.39
C PHE A 165 28.91 -19.01 -13.10
N LYS A 166 29.18 -17.73 -12.85
CA LYS A 166 29.95 -17.26 -11.70
C LYS A 166 29.07 -16.33 -10.87
N THR A 167 29.02 -16.54 -9.57
CA THR A 167 28.21 -15.72 -8.65
C THR A 167 28.90 -15.59 -7.30
N LEU A 168 28.75 -14.43 -6.65
CA LEU A 168 29.19 -14.23 -5.27
C LEU A 168 28.07 -14.74 -4.35
N ASP A 169 28.39 -15.70 -3.50
CA ASP A 169 27.36 -16.44 -2.76
C ASP A 169 27.96 -17.11 -1.51
N GLU A 170 27.11 -17.66 -0.64
CA GLU A 170 27.54 -18.41 0.52
C GLU A 170 27.97 -19.83 0.11
N THR A 171 29.28 -20.12 0.17
CA THR A 171 29.80 -21.44 -0.17
C THR A 171 29.60 -22.44 0.96
N TYR A 172 29.16 -23.66 0.66
CA TYR A 172 28.95 -24.73 1.66
C TYR A 172 29.98 -25.85 1.57
N LEU A 173 30.36 -26.39 2.74
CA LEU A 173 30.87 -27.74 2.92
C LEU A 173 29.77 -28.62 3.55
N HIS A 174 29.67 -29.87 3.10
CA HIS A 174 28.59 -30.78 3.51
C HIS A 174 29.08 -31.99 4.33
N ALA A 175 28.49 -32.24 5.49
CA ALA A 175 28.62 -33.51 6.18
C ALA A 175 27.61 -34.55 5.62
N LYS A 176 27.82 -35.83 5.94
CA LYS A 176 26.88 -36.93 5.64
C LYS A 176 26.47 -37.03 4.15
N LEU A 177 27.38 -36.70 3.25
CA LEU A 177 27.19 -36.92 1.80
C LEU A 177 26.89 -38.39 1.54
N GLN A 178 25.83 -38.66 0.78
CA GLN A 178 25.42 -40.02 0.47
C GLN A 178 26.26 -40.59 -0.68
N PRO A 179 26.69 -41.86 -0.59
CA PRO A 179 27.59 -42.46 -1.59
C PRO A 179 26.93 -42.65 -2.96
N ASP A 180 25.60 -42.65 -3.03
CA ASP A 180 24.83 -42.79 -4.26
C ASP A 180 24.35 -41.45 -4.84
N ASN A 181 24.89 -40.32 -4.35
CA ASN A 181 24.73 -39.04 -5.02
C ASN A 181 25.43 -39.08 -6.39
N VAL A 182 24.70 -38.73 -7.44
CA VAL A 182 25.28 -38.45 -8.74
C VAL A 182 25.66 -36.99 -8.79
N VAL A 183 26.93 -36.69 -8.50
CA VAL A 183 27.47 -35.31 -8.53
C VAL A 183 27.49 -34.81 -9.97
N LEU A 184 26.88 -33.64 -10.17
CA LEU A 184 26.73 -32.95 -11.46
C LEU A 184 27.68 -31.77 -11.58
N THR A 185 27.93 -31.08 -10.47
CA THR A 185 28.91 -29.99 -10.37
C THR A 185 29.69 -30.06 -9.07
N GLU A 186 30.93 -29.57 -9.11
CA GLU A 186 31.82 -29.42 -7.96
C GLU A 186 32.35 -27.99 -7.90
N ARG A 187 32.62 -27.44 -6.73
CA ARG A 187 33.37 -26.17 -6.59
C ARG A 187 34.76 -26.42 -6.01
N LEU A 188 35.66 -25.47 -6.17
CA LEU A 188 36.94 -25.50 -5.45
C LEU A 188 36.73 -25.20 -3.96
N ILE A 189 37.50 -25.88 -3.10
CA ILE A 189 37.57 -25.61 -1.67
C ILE A 189 38.54 -24.46 -1.43
N GLN A 190 38.13 -23.48 -0.63
CA GLN A 190 38.95 -22.29 -0.39
C GLN A 190 40.08 -22.55 0.62
N PRO A 191 41.17 -21.75 0.60
CA PRO A 191 42.29 -21.92 1.52
C PRO A 191 41.91 -21.94 3.00
N ASP A 192 40.90 -21.16 3.41
CA ASP A 192 40.40 -21.12 4.79
C ASP A 192 39.55 -22.35 5.17
N GLN A 193 39.05 -23.08 4.17
CA GLN A 193 38.27 -24.32 4.27
C GLN A 193 39.14 -25.57 4.08
N ALA A 194 40.31 -25.47 3.45
CA ALA A 194 41.20 -26.60 3.15
C ALA A 194 41.60 -27.39 4.41
N LYS A 195 41.71 -26.70 5.55
CA LYS A 195 41.98 -27.32 6.86
C LYS A 195 40.87 -28.26 7.34
N ASP A 196 39.63 -28.05 6.91
CA ASP A 196 38.49 -28.89 7.30
C ASP A 196 38.36 -30.13 6.41
N ARG A 197 39.02 -30.11 5.24
CA ARG A 197 39.02 -31.18 4.24
C ARG A 197 40.46 -31.50 3.77
N PRO A 198 41.33 -32.02 4.66
CA PRO A 198 42.72 -32.28 4.30
C PRO A 198 42.84 -33.22 3.09
N GLY A 199 43.53 -32.76 2.04
CA GLY A 199 43.76 -33.55 0.82
C GLY A 199 42.59 -33.57 -0.19
N GLN A 200 41.53 -32.81 0.03
CA GLN A 200 40.42 -32.66 -0.91
C GLN A 200 40.42 -31.23 -1.47
N GLU A 201 40.44 -31.11 -2.80
CA GLU A 201 40.50 -29.80 -3.48
C GLU A 201 39.14 -29.30 -3.95
N LYS A 202 38.15 -30.20 -4.05
CA LYS A 202 36.82 -29.92 -4.62
C LYS A 202 35.71 -30.41 -3.71
N GLU A 203 34.59 -29.69 -3.69
CA GLU A 203 33.39 -30.05 -2.92
C GLU A 203 32.19 -30.23 -3.88
N PRO A 204 31.42 -31.34 -3.76
CA PRO A 204 30.15 -31.49 -4.48
C PRO A 204 29.20 -30.33 -4.22
N TYR A 205 28.64 -29.76 -5.30
CA TYR A 205 27.87 -28.52 -5.21
C TYR A 205 26.49 -28.60 -5.88
N THR A 206 26.30 -29.53 -6.82
CA THR A 206 24.98 -29.92 -7.34
C THR A 206 24.99 -31.41 -7.57
N TRP A 207 23.95 -32.12 -7.13
CA TRP A 207 23.83 -33.55 -7.31
C TRP A 207 22.38 -33.98 -7.50
N VAL A 208 22.21 -35.20 -8.00
CA VAL A 208 20.93 -35.86 -8.08
C VAL A 208 20.93 -37.22 -7.40
N ARG A 209 19.76 -37.65 -6.94
CA ARG A 209 19.52 -38.94 -6.28
C ARG A 209 18.12 -39.47 -6.61
N THR A 210 17.87 -40.73 -6.29
CA THR A 210 16.53 -41.34 -6.34
C THR A 210 16.08 -41.80 -4.95
N HIS A 211 14.78 -41.76 -4.70
CA HIS A 211 14.15 -42.34 -3.51
C HIS A 211 12.80 -42.94 -3.90
N GLY A 212 12.63 -44.25 -3.73
CA GLY A 212 11.50 -44.98 -4.33
C GLY A 212 11.45 -44.77 -5.84
N LYS A 213 10.30 -44.28 -6.34
CA LYS A 213 10.14 -43.89 -7.75
C LYS A 213 10.51 -42.42 -8.03
N GLY A 214 10.72 -41.61 -6.98
CA GLY A 214 10.96 -40.18 -7.10
C GLY A 214 12.42 -39.83 -7.35
N ARG A 215 12.61 -38.60 -7.79
CA ARG A 215 13.90 -38.02 -8.16
C ARG A 215 14.17 -36.77 -7.32
N VAL A 216 15.38 -36.69 -6.81
CA VAL A 216 15.86 -35.59 -5.95
C VAL A 216 16.93 -34.81 -6.70
N PHE A 217 16.77 -33.49 -6.76
CA PHE A 217 17.76 -32.57 -7.30
C PHE A 217 18.19 -31.59 -6.20
N TYR A 218 19.48 -31.55 -5.87
CA TYR A 218 20.02 -30.59 -4.92
C TYR A 218 21.03 -29.67 -5.61
N THR A 219 21.00 -28.38 -5.26
CA THR A 219 22.07 -27.44 -5.56
C THR A 219 22.36 -26.56 -4.36
N ALA A 220 23.64 -26.28 -4.10
CA ALA A 220 24.07 -25.42 -3.00
C ALA A 220 24.04 -23.93 -3.33
N TYR A 221 23.70 -23.54 -4.57
CA TYR A 221 23.49 -22.13 -4.96
C TYR A 221 22.24 -21.51 -4.34
N GLY A 222 22.31 -20.23 -3.97
CA GLY A 222 21.13 -19.41 -3.74
C GLY A 222 21.03 -18.70 -2.38
N HIS A 223 22.13 -18.39 -1.69
CA HIS A 223 22.06 -17.49 -0.53
C HIS A 223 21.76 -16.06 -0.97
N ASP A 224 22.61 -15.55 -1.86
CA ASP A 224 22.60 -14.15 -2.26
C ASP A 224 21.59 -13.86 -3.36
N GLU A 225 20.95 -12.69 -3.30
CA GLU A 225 19.98 -12.26 -4.32
C GLU A 225 20.58 -12.15 -5.73
N LYS A 226 21.88 -11.87 -5.83
CA LYS A 226 22.61 -11.84 -7.11
C LYS A 226 22.56 -13.20 -7.80
N THR A 227 22.57 -14.31 -7.07
CA THR A 227 22.40 -15.65 -7.67
C THR A 227 20.98 -15.81 -8.22
N TRP A 228 19.98 -15.33 -7.50
CA TRP A 228 18.56 -15.41 -7.91
C TRP A 228 18.20 -14.50 -9.08
N SER A 229 19.04 -13.53 -9.45
CA SER A 229 18.84 -12.68 -10.62
C SER A 229 19.49 -13.23 -11.90
N GLN A 230 20.32 -14.28 -11.81
CA GLN A 230 21.03 -14.82 -12.98
C GLN A 230 20.17 -15.77 -13.83
N PRO A 231 20.08 -15.55 -15.15
CA PRO A 231 19.37 -16.45 -16.06
C PRO A 231 19.89 -17.89 -16.04
N GLU A 232 21.19 -18.09 -15.84
CA GLU A 232 21.81 -19.41 -15.77
C GLU A 232 21.35 -20.19 -14.53
N PHE A 233 21.14 -19.52 -13.40
CA PHE A 233 20.56 -20.13 -12.21
C PHE A 233 19.10 -20.51 -12.44
N HIS A 234 18.29 -19.66 -13.10
CA HIS A 234 16.91 -20.01 -13.47
C HIS A 234 16.87 -21.24 -14.39
N ASN A 235 17.77 -21.33 -15.36
CA ASN A 235 17.88 -22.49 -16.26
C ASN A 235 18.30 -23.75 -15.49
N LEU A 236 19.19 -23.63 -14.49
CA LEU A 236 19.55 -24.74 -13.62
C LEU A 236 18.34 -25.28 -12.85
N ILE A 237 17.56 -24.39 -12.24
CA ILE A 237 16.34 -24.76 -11.50
C ILE A 237 15.29 -25.36 -12.45
N GLU A 238 15.08 -24.79 -13.63
CA GLU A 238 14.16 -25.35 -14.65
C GLU A 238 14.53 -26.79 -15.02
N LYS A 239 15.80 -27.04 -15.37
CA LYS A 239 16.28 -28.38 -15.73
C LYS A 239 16.21 -29.35 -14.56
N GLY A 240 16.48 -28.87 -13.35
CA GLY A 240 16.28 -29.63 -12.12
C GLY A 240 14.83 -30.07 -11.93
N ILE A 241 13.86 -29.15 -12.10
CA ILE A 241 12.42 -29.42 -11.98
C ILE A 241 11.97 -30.42 -13.04
N LEU A 242 12.26 -30.14 -14.31
CA LEU A 242 11.85 -31.00 -15.43
C LEU A 242 12.42 -32.40 -15.29
N TRP A 243 13.66 -32.52 -14.80
CA TRP A 243 14.27 -33.82 -14.52
C TRP A 243 13.64 -34.50 -13.30
N ALA A 244 13.30 -33.78 -12.24
CA ALA A 244 12.80 -34.36 -10.99
C ALA A 244 11.35 -34.88 -11.06
N VAL A 245 10.42 -34.12 -11.68
CA VAL A 245 9.00 -34.53 -11.79
C VAL A 245 8.85 -35.85 -12.54
N ASN A 246 7.81 -36.65 -12.26
CA ASN A 246 7.60 -37.94 -12.94
C ASN A 246 7.35 -37.79 -14.46
N ASP A 247 7.45 -38.91 -15.19
CA ASP A 247 7.37 -38.88 -16.66
C ASP A 247 5.98 -38.49 -17.17
N GLU A 248 4.91 -38.80 -16.43
CA GLU A 248 3.54 -38.38 -16.75
C GLU A 248 3.38 -36.85 -16.70
N ALA A 249 3.80 -36.22 -15.59
CA ALA A 249 3.77 -34.77 -15.44
C ALA A 249 4.65 -34.07 -16.48
N ARG A 250 5.83 -34.64 -16.77
CA ARG A 250 6.73 -34.13 -17.84
C ARG A 250 6.07 -34.23 -19.22
N GLN A 251 5.41 -35.34 -19.54
CA GLN A 251 4.70 -35.50 -20.81
C GLN A 251 3.52 -34.54 -20.92
N ALA A 252 2.76 -34.34 -19.84
CA ALA A 252 1.65 -33.40 -19.81
C ALA A 252 2.12 -31.93 -19.93
N HIS A 253 3.26 -31.59 -19.33
CA HIS A 253 3.92 -30.29 -19.52
C HIS A 253 4.40 -30.08 -20.96
N ALA A 254 5.06 -31.08 -21.55
CA ALA A 254 5.46 -31.03 -22.95
C ALA A 254 4.25 -30.91 -23.90
N ALA A 255 3.13 -31.58 -23.58
CA ALA A 255 1.89 -31.51 -24.34
C ALA A 255 1.14 -30.18 -24.18
N LEU A 256 1.42 -29.37 -23.14
CA LEU A 256 0.89 -28.01 -23.01
C LEU A 256 1.33 -27.16 -24.22
N ASN A 257 2.61 -27.29 -24.58
CA ASN A 257 3.27 -26.65 -25.72
C ASN A 257 2.76 -25.21 -25.96
N PRO A 258 2.96 -24.30 -24.99
CA PRO A 258 2.44 -22.94 -25.11
C PRO A 258 3.11 -22.23 -26.28
N GLN A 259 2.34 -21.51 -27.09
CA GLN A 259 2.88 -20.72 -28.20
C GLN A 259 3.92 -19.71 -27.69
N PRO A 260 5.14 -19.65 -28.28
CA PRO A 260 6.12 -18.61 -27.98
C PRO A 260 5.60 -17.22 -28.35
N PHE A 261 5.91 -16.23 -27.52
CA PHE A 261 5.53 -14.84 -27.77
C PHE A 261 6.25 -14.27 -29.00
N ALA A 262 5.47 -13.70 -29.92
CA ALA A 262 5.97 -12.98 -31.08
C ALA A 262 6.00 -11.48 -30.80
N TYR A 263 7.04 -10.78 -31.29
CA TYR A 263 7.27 -9.37 -31.03
C TYR A 263 7.49 -8.57 -32.31
N ARG A 264 7.09 -7.30 -32.28
CA ARG A 264 7.44 -6.28 -33.29
C ARG A 264 8.00 -5.04 -32.62
N GLU A 265 8.86 -4.30 -33.31
CA GLU A 265 9.26 -2.97 -32.84
C GLU A 265 8.06 -2.01 -32.87
N ALA A 266 7.92 -1.17 -31.84
CA ALA A 266 6.81 -0.25 -31.69
C ALA A 266 7.26 1.05 -31.01
N LYS A 267 6.62 2.17 -31.37
CA LYS A 267 6.90 3.48 -30.76
C LYS A 267 6.21 3.57 -29.38
N LEU A 268 6.83 2.97 -28.38
CA LEU A 268 6.34 2.94 -27.00
C LEU A 268 7.12 3.92 -26.12
N PRO A 269 6.48 4.53 -25.12
CA PRO A 269 7.21 5.26 -24.09
C PRO A 269 8.01 4.26 -23.23
N ASN A 270 9.27 4.60 -22.98
CA ASN A 270 10.19 3.75 -22.22
C ASN A 270 10.21 4.20 -20.74
N TYR A 271 9.11 3.98 -20.02
CA TYR A 271 8.99 4.35 -18.61
C TYR A 271 10.05 3.65 -17.75
N GLU A 272 10.26 2.36 -18.00
CA GLU A 272 11.14 1.45 -17.27
C GLU A 272 12.62 1.60 -17.66
N GLN A 273 12.96 2.46 -18.62
CA GLN A 273 14.33 2.66 -19.14
C GLN A 273 14.98 1.37 -19.64
N ARG A 274 14.20 0.50 -20.29
CA ARG A 274 14.67 -0.75 -20.90
C ARG A 274 15.71 -0.46 -21.99
N PRO A 275 16.81 -1.24 -22.06
CA PRO A 275 17.80 -1.08 -23.12
C PRO A 275 17.24 -1.54 -24.47
N GLY A 276 17.69 -0.90 -25.55
CA GLY A 276 17.35 -1.27 -26.92
C GLY A 276 16.00 -0.73 -27.44
N PRO A 277 15.57 -1.17 -28.64
CA PRO A 277 14.28 -0.77 -29.21
C PRO A 277 13.12 -1.28 -28.36
N GLN A 278 12.05 -0.51 -28.30
CA GLN A 278 10.84 -0.91 -27.57
C GLN A 278 10.04 -1.88 -28.42
N LEU A 279 9.63 -3.00 -27.80
CA LEU A 279 8.94 -4.09 -28.48
C LEU A 279 7.50 -4.23 -27.99
N GLN A 280 6.60 -4.48 -28.92
CA GLN A 280 5.23 -4.89 -28.67
C GLN A 280 5.06 -6.40 -28.90
N GLN A 281 4.52 -7.09 -27.90
CA GLN A 281 4.05 -8.47 -28.05
C GLN A 281 2.80 -8.49 -28.95
N LEU A 282 2.71 -9.43 -29.87
CA LEU A 282 1.47 -9.69 -30.62
C LEU A 282 0.44 -10.40 -29.73
N PRO A 283 -0.87 -10.17 -29.94
CA PRO A 283 -1.92 -10.84 -29.18
C PRO A 283 -1.95 -12.35 -29.47
N LEU A 284 -2.41 -13.13 -28.50
CA LEU A 284 -2.64 -14.57 -28.61
C LEU A 284 -4.14 -14.86 -28.70
N SER A 285 -4.52 -16.02 -29.22
CA SER A 285 -5.91 -16.51 -29.10
C SER A 285 -6.25 -16.77 -27.62
N PRO A 286 -7.54 -16.81 -27.25
CA PRO A 286 -7.95 -17.15 -25.88
C PRO A 286 -7.36 -18.47 -25.38
N GLU A 287 -7.32 -19.50 -26.23
CA GLU A 287 -6.81 -20.83 -25.89
C GLU A 287 -5.31 -20.83 -25.62
N GLU A 288 -4.53 -20.05 -26.37
CA GLU A 288 -3.08 -19.96 -26.17
C GLU A 288 -2.74 -19.05 -24.98
N SER A 289 -3.45 -17.95 -24.79
CA SER A 289 -3.23 -17.03 -23.68
C SER A 289 -3.46 -17.70 -22.32
N VAL A 290 -4.53 -18.50 -22.17
CA VAL A 290 -4.82 -19.25 -20.94
C VAL A 290 -3.68 -20.20 -20.55
N LYS A 291 -2.92 -20.74 -21.51
CA LYS A 291 -1.76 -21.58 -21.20
C LYS A 291 -0.63 -20.81 -20.51
N HIS A 292 -0.62 -19.48 -20.60
CA HIS A 292 0.33 -18.55 -19.98
C HIS A 292 -0.16 -17.93 -18.68
N ILE A 293 -1.34 -18.36 -18.18
CA ILE A 293 -1.93 -17.84 -16.94
C ILE A 293 -1.84 -18.88 -15.83
N GLN A 294 -1.42 -18.44 -14.64
CA GLN A 294 -1.44 -19.21 -13.41
C GLN A 294 -2.66 -18.83 -12.57
N VAL A 295 -3.35 -19.86 -12.04
CA VAL A 295 -4.31 -19.78 -10.94
C VAL A 295 -3.88 -20.76 -9.84
N PRO A 296 -4.33 -20.62 -8.57
CA PRO A 296 -3.93 -21.56 -7.53
C PRO A 296 -4.33 -23.00 -7.88
N VAL A 297 -3.54 -23.99 -7.45
CA VAL A 297 -3.64 -25.40 -7.89
C VAL A 297 -5.03 -26.04 -7.68
N ASP A 298 -5.80 -25.56 -6.71
CA ASP A 298 -7.15 -26.05 -6.40
C ASP A 298 -8.24 -25.48 -7.33
N PHE A 299 -7.87 -24.61 -8.27
CA PHE A 299 -8.79 -23.86 -9.12
C PHE A 299 -8.65 -24.22 -10.60
N THR A 300 -9.68 -23.85 -11.34
CA THR A 300 -9.76 -23.91 -12.80
C THR A 300 -9.94 -22.50 -13.33
N LEU A 301 -9.42 -22.25 -14.54
CA LEU A 301 -9.61 -21.02 -15.28
C LEU A 301 -10.36 -21.36 -16.56
N GLU A 302 -11.54 -20.79 -16.73
CA GLU A 302 -12.44 -21.05 -17.85
C GLU A 302 -12.71 -19.75 -18.61
N VAL A 303 -12.68 -19.81 -19.94
CA VAL A 303 -13.08 -18.69 -20.81
C VAL A 303 -14.59 -18.77 -21.01
N PHE A 304 -15.33 -17.81 -20.48
CA PHE A 304 -16.78 -17.74 -20.63
C PHE A 304 -17.19 -17.02 -21.92
N ALA A 305 -16.59 -15.86 -22.19
CA ALA A 305 -16.81 -15.08 -23.39
C ALA A 305 -15.53 -14.33 -23.78
N HIS A 306 -15.37 -14.05 -25.08
CA HIS A 306 -14.19 -13.38 -25.61
C HIS A 306 -14.52 -12.62 -26.91
N GLU A 307 -13.51 -11.99 -27.53
CA GLU A 307 -13.64 -11.35 -28.83
C GLU A 307 -14.05 -12.31 -29.97
N PRO A 308 -14.87 -11.88 -30.95
CA PRO A 308 -15.33 -10.51 -31.21
C PRO A 308 -16.60 -10.09 -30.45
N ASP A 309 -17.25 -10.99 -29.71
CA ASP A 309 -18.54 -10.71 -29.06
C ASP A 309 -18.37 -9.78 -27.85
N VAL A 310 -17.34 -10.05 -27.03
CA VAL A 310 -16.94 -9.21 -25.90
C VAL A 310 -15.61 -8.52 -26.23
N MET A 311 -15.57 -7.19 -26.09
CA MET A 311 -14.36 -6.38 -26.33
C MET A 311 -14.27 -5.33 -25.22
N HIS A 312 -13.10 -5.13 -24.62
CA HIS A 312 -12.88 -4.14 -23.56
C HIS A 312 -13.98 -4.09 -22.46
N PRO A 313 -14.23 -5.20 -21.76
CA PRO A 313 -15.20 -5.22 -20.66
C PRO A 313 -14.69 -4.39 -19.47
N ILE A 314 -15.33 -3.28 -19.13
CA ILE A 314 -14.90 -2.39 -18.02
C ILE A 314 -15.62 -2.67 -16.69
N ALA A 315 -16.84 -3.21 -16.73
CA ALA A 315 -17.62 -3.54 -15.54
C ALA A 315 -18.56 -4.73 -15.80
N MET A 316 -18.91 -5.46 -14.73
CA MET A 316 -19.87 -6.56 -14.76
C MET A 316 -20.95 -6.38 -13.70
N ALA A 317 -22.17 -6.80 -14.00
CA ALA A 317 -23.28 -6.89 -13.05
C ALA A 317 -24.10 -8.15 -13.33
N TRP A 318 -24.71 -8.71 -12.29
CA TRP A 318 -25.60 -9.86 -12.42
C TRP A 318 -27.02 -9.43 -12.13
N ASP A 319 -27.99 -9.85 -12.94
CA ASP A 319 -29.40 -9.59 -12.66
C ASP A 319 -29.98 -10.60 -11.67
N GLU A 320 -31.20 -10.38 -11.20
CA GLU A 320 -31.90 -11.29 -10.31
C GLU A 320 -32.27 -12.65 -10.95
N ARG A 321 -31.96 -12.86 -12.23
CA ARG A 321 -32.10 -14.13 -12.96
C ARG A 321 -30.77 -14.87 -13.11
N GLY A 322 -29.66 -14.29 -12.64
CA GLY A 322 -28.33 -14.86 -12.73
C GLY A 322 -27.65 -14.67 -14.10
N ARG A 323 -28.13 -13.72 -14.93
CA ARG A 323 -27.54 -13.41 -16.24
C ARG A 323 -26.45 -12.34 -16.10
N LEU A 324 -25.38 -12.47 -16.89
CA LEU A 324 -24.24 -11.56 -16.85
C LEU A 324 -24.47 -10.35 -17.75
N PHE A 325 -24.49 -9.16 -17.17
CA PHE A 325 -24.45 -7.89 -17.88
C PHE A 325 -23.01 -7.39 -17.91
N VAL A 326 -22.54 -6.98 -19.08
CA VAL A 326 -21.15 -6.55 -19.31
C VAL A 326 -21.15 -5.19 -19.98
N LEU A 327 -20.41 -4.25 -19.39
CA LEU A 327 -20.23 -2.91 -19.91
C LEU A 327 -19.04 -2.90 -20.87
N ILE A 328 -19.30 -2.60 -22.14
CA ILE A 328 -18.31 -2.59 -23.21
C ILE A 328 -17.95 -1.15 -23.55
N THR A 329 -16.66 -0.82 -23.53
CA THR A 329 -16.18 0.51 -23.91
C THR A 329 -15.22 0.48 -25.10
N LYS A 330 -15.64 1.15 -26.17
CA LYS A 330 -14.88 1.42 -27.39
C LYS A 330 -14.37 2.86 -27.43
N ASP A 331 -15.10 3.78 -26.78
CA ASP A 331 -14.77 5.20 -26.78
C ASP A 331 -13.72 5.55 -25.69
N TYR A 332 -13.53 4.72 -24.66
CA TYR A 332 -12.53 4.96 -23.60
C TYR A 332 -11.10 4.75 -24.11
N PRO A 333 -10.12 5.62 -23.80
CA PRO A 333 -10.22 6.77 -22.91
C PRO A 333 -10.45 8.11 -23.61
N ASN A 334 -10.14 8.23 -24.91
CA ASN A 334 -9.97 9.52 -25.58
C ASN A 334 -11.19 10.00 -26.38
N GLU A 335 -12.11 9.12 -26.77
CA GLU A 335 -13.21 9.42 -27.71
C GLU A 335 -14.51 9.85 -27.01
N ARG A 336 -14.40 10.68 -25.97
CA ARG A 336 -15.58 11.21 -25.26
C ARG A 336 -16.46 12.03 -26.21
N LYS A 337 -17.74 11.69 -26.29
CA LYS A 337 -18.73 12.40 -27.10
C LYS A 337 -19.72 13.14 -26.20
N GLU A 338 -20.12 14.34 -26.61
CA GLU A 338 -21.11 15.14 -25.86
C GLU A 338 -22.52 14.54 -25.97
N ASN A 339 -22.85 13.95 -27.13
CA ASN A 339 -24.12 13.27 -27.38
C ASN A 339 -23.87 11.95 -28.11
N GLY A 340 -24.61 10.90 -27.71
CA GLY A 340 -24.41 9.55 -28.24
C GLY A 340 -23.07 8.95 -27.83
N GLY A 341 -22.68 7.87 -28.51
CA GLY A 341 -21.41 7.17 -28.32
C GLY A 341 -21.47 5.76 -28.89
N SER A 342 -20.35 5.05 -28.86
CA SER A 342 -20.22 3.70 -29.44
C SER A 342 -20.23 2.60 -28.37
N ASP A 343 -20.34 2.98 -27.09
CA ASP A 343 -20.30 2.07 -25.96
C ASP A 343 -21.69 1.49 -25.67
N TYR A 344 -21.73 0.30 -25.09
CA TYR A 344 -22.96 -0.47 -24.93
C TYR A 344 -22.88 -1.47 -23.78
N ILE A 345 -24.04 -2.04 -23.44
CA ILE A 345 -24.19 -3.08 -22.43
C ILE A 345 -24.68 -4.36 -23.10
N LEU A 346 -23.98 -5.47 -22.87
CA LEU A 346 -24.35 -6.80 -23.34
C LEU A 346 -24.89 -7.65 -22.20
N ILE A 347 -25.92 -8.45 -22.49
CA ILE A 347 -26.30 -9.62 -21.71
C ILE A 347 -25.62 -10.83 -22.35
N CYS A 348 -24.82 -11.55 -21.56
CA CYS A 348 -24.12 -12.76 -21.98
C CYS A 348 -24.76 -13.98 -21.31
N GLU A 349 -25.23 -14.94 -22.10
CA GLU A 349 -25.96 -16.12 -21.62
C GLU A 349 -25.33 -17.41 -22.17
N ASP A 350 -25.18 -18.40 -21.29
CA ASP A 350 -24.93 -19.80 -21.66
C ASP A 350 -26.29 -20.50 -21.75
N THR A 351 -26.79 -20.74 -22.97
CA THR A 351 -28.11 -21.34 -23.17
C THR A 351 -28.06 -22.86 -23.30
N ASN A 352 -26.87 -23.44 -23.42
CA ASN A 352 -26.66 -24.87 -23.62
C ASN A 352 -26.02 -25.59 -22.41
N GLY A 353 -25.49 -24.85 -21.44
CA GLY A 353 -24.94 -25.33 -20.18
C GLY A 353 -23.51 -25.86 -20.24
N ASP A 354 -22.72 -25.50 -21.25
CA ASP A 354 -21.31 -25.94 -21.40
C ASP A 354 -20.30 -25.04 -20.68
N GLY A 355 -20.76 -24.00 -19.98
CA GLY A 355 -19.93 -23.04 -19.27
C GLY A 355 -19.42 -21.90 -20.15
N LYS A 356 -19.97 -21.71 -21.35
CA LYS A 356 -19.60 -20.63 -22.27
C LYS A 356 -20.83 -19.84 -22.72
N ALA A 357 -20.67 -18.54 -22.91
CA ALA A 357 -21.72 -17.73 -23.50
C ALA A 357 -21.90 -18.09 -24.98
N ASP A 358 -23.14 -18.35 -25.38
CA ASP A 358 -23.53 -18.62 -26.78
C ASP A 358 -24.59 -17.64 -27.30
N LYS A 359 -25.17 -16.81 -26.42
CA LYS A 359 -26.14 -15.77 -26.77
C LYS A 359 -25.72 -14.43 -26.17
N PHE A 360 -25.73 -13.41 -27.04
CA PHE A 360 -25.35 -12.03 -26.72
C PHE A 360 -26.48 -11.07 -27.11
N THR A 361 -27.04 -10.36 -26.13
CA THR A 361 -28.14 -9.40 -26.34
C THR A 361 -27.68 -7.99 -26.00
N ARG A 362 -27.90 -7.01 -26.88
CA ARG A 362 -27.61 -5.59 -26.60
C ARG A 362 -28.73 -5.00 -25.74
N PHE A 363 -28.46 -4.83 -24.45
CA PHE A 363 -29.41 -4.21 -23.52
C PHE A 363 -29.51 -2.70 -23.74
N ALA A 364 -28.38 -2.01 -23.90
CA ALA A 364 -28.35 -0.56 -24.13
C ALA A 364 -27.18 -0.18 -25.05
N ASP A 365 -27.37 0.86 -25.85
CA ASP A 365 -26.37 1.44 -26.74
C ASP A 365 -26.31 2.98 -26.64
N GLY A 366 -25.45 3.59 -27.46
CA GLY A 366 -25.32 5.05 -27.50
C GLY A 366 -24.77 5.64 -26.20
N LEU A 367 -23.95 4.87 -25.46
CA LEU A 367 -23.23 5.31 -24.28
C LEU A 367 -21.86 5.87 -24.68
N SER A 368 -21.32 6.80 -23.89
CA SER A 368 -20.01 7.42 -24.12
C SER A 368 -19.17 7.35 -22.85
N ILE A 369 -18.21 6.43 -22.81
CA ILE A 369 -17.31 6.19 -21.69
C ILE A 369 -18.06 5.93 -20.37
N PRO A 370 -18.97 4.94 -20.33
CA PRO A 370 -19.51 4.46 -19.07
C PRO A 370 -18.46 3.62 -18.33
N THR A 371 -18.47 3.65 -17.00
CA THR A 371 -17.37 3.12 -16.16
C THR A 371 -17.83 2.20 -15.03
N GLY A 372 -19.13 2.02 -14.84
CA GLY A 372 -19.70 1.25 -13.75
C GLY A 372 -21.21 1.16 -13.87
N MET A 373 -21.78 0.09 -13.32
CA MET A 373 -23.23 -0.14 -13.38
C MET A 373 -23.72 -0.98 -12.20
N VAL A 374 -24.96 -0.78 -11.79
CA VAL A 374 -25.60 -1.52 -10.69
C VAL A 374 -27.11 -1.57 -10.86
N PHE A 375 -27.73 -2.70 -10.53
CA PHE A 375 -29.17 -2.86 -10.61
C PHE A 375 -29.91 -2.18 -9.44
N ALA A 376 -30.93 -1.37 -9.75
CA ALA A 376 -31.80 -0.71 -8.78
C ALA A 376 -33.11 -0.25 -9.43
N ASN A 377 -34.19 -0.13 -8.66
CA ASN A 377 -35.50 0.37 -9.07
C ASN A 377 -36.04 -0.28 -10.36
N GLY A 378 -35.85 -1.59 -10.53
CA GLY A 378 -36.27 -2.32 -11.74
C GLY A 378 -35.49 -1.98 -13.02
N GLY A 379 -34.34 -1.32 -12.90
CA GLY A 379 -33.45 -1.02 -14.02
C GLY A 379 -31.98 -1.08 -13.59
N LEU A 380 -31.14 -0.38 -14.35
CA LEU A 380 -29.70 -0.32 -14.21
C LEU A 380 -29.22 1.14 -14.12
N ILE A 381 -28.55 1.48 -13.02
CA ILE A 381 -27.88 2.76 -12.86
C ILE A 381 -26.48 2.64 -13.45
N VAL A 382 -26.06 3.60 -14.28
CA VAL A 382 -24.79 3.58 -15.02
C VAL A 382 -24.02 4.88 -14.76
N SER A 383 -22.76 4.76 -14.36
CA SER A 383 -21.85 5.91 -14.21
C SER A 383 -21.27 6.30 -15.57
N GLN A 384 -21.58 7.50 -16.04
CA GLN A 384 -21.09 8.04 -17.31
C GLN A 384 -20.88 9.56 -17.22
N ALA A 385 -19.67 9.99 -16.85
CA ALA A 385 -19.40 11.41 -16.62
C ALA A 385 -19.77 12.29 -17.84
N PRO A 386 -20.46 13.44 -17.63
CA PRO A 386 -20.71 14.10 -16.34
C PRO A 386 -21.98 13.63 -15.61
N HIS A 387 -22.67 12.63 -16.14
CA HIS A 387 -24.00 12.20 -15.71
C HIS A 387 -23.99 10.86 -14.95
N MET A 388 -24.95 10.69 -14.05
CA MET A 388 -25.36 9.37 -13.56
C MET A 388 -26.66 9.00 -14.27
N LEU A 389 -26.68 7.89 -15.01
CA LEU A 389 -27.81 7.48 -15.84
C LEU A 389 -28.63 6.39 -15.16
N PHE A 390 -29.91 6.34 -15.46
CA PHE A 390 -30.81 5.22 -15.17
C PHE A 390 -31.36 4.68 -16.48
N LEU A 391 -31.18 3.38 -16.69
CA LEU A 391 -31.63 2.62 -17.86
C LEU A 391 -32.65 1.57 -17.41
N GLN A 392 -33.74 1.39 -18.12
CA GLN A 392 -34.75 0.39 -17.77
C GLN A 392 -35.40 -0.17 -19.03
N ASP A 393 -35.69 -1.46 -18.99
CA ASP A 393 -36.58 -2.18 -19.91
C ASP A 393 -37.98 -2.26 -19.27
N THR A 394 -39.00 -1.72 -19.94
CA THR A 394 -40.38 -1.70 -19.45
C THR A 394 -41.31 -2.69 -20.16
N ASP A 395 -40.88 -3.34 -21.24
CA ASP A 395 -41.72 -4.26 -22.03
C ASP A 395 -41.22 -5.73 -22.02
N GLY A 396 -40.03 -5.98 -21.49
CA GLY A 396 -39.46 -7.29 -21.28
C GLY A 396 -38.75 -7.88 -22.51
N ASP A 397 -38.39 -7.06 -23.51
CA ASP A 397 -37.64 -7.50 -24.68
C ASP A 397 -36.11 -7.59 -24.46
N ASP A 398 -35.66 -7.38 -23.21
CA ASP A 398 -34.28 -7.31 -22.77
C ASP A 398 -33.50 -6.12 -23.39
N LYS A 399 -34.19 -5.01 -23.71
CA LYS A 399 -33.58 -3.74 -24.13
C LYS A 399 -34.13 -2.56 -23.34
N ALA A 400 -33.24 -1.63 -23.01
CA ALA A 400 -33.60 -0.41 -22.31
C ALA A 400 -34.34 0.56 -23.25
N ASP A 401 -35.62 0.77 -22.99
CA ASP A 401 -36.48 1.77 -23.63
C ASP A 401 -36.57 3.08 -22.83
N VAL A 402 -36.13 3.06 -21.57
CA VAL A 402 -36.00 4.25 -20.71
C VAL A 402 -34.53 4.61 -20.51
N LYS A 403 -34.18 5.87 -20.76
CA LYS A 403 -32.88 6.49 -20.42
C LYS A 403 -33.09 7.83 -19.73
N LYS A 404 -32.74 7.92 -18.45
CA LYS A 404 -32.93 9.12 -17.61
C LYS A 404 -31.61 9.55 -16.96
N VAL A 405 -31.34 10.87 -16.93
CA VAL A 405 -30.27 11.43 -16.09
C VAL A 405 -30.81 11.56 -14.66
N LEU A 406 -30.19 10.89 -13.69
CA LEU A 406 -30.50 11.04 -12.27
C LEU A 406 -29.95 12.37 -11.74
N PHE A 407 -28.69 12.65 -12.04
CA PHE A 407 -28.00 13.89 -11.68
C PHE A 407 -26.74 14.08 -12.53
N SER A 408 -26.16 15.29 -12.43
CA SER A 408 -24.93 15.67 -13.15
C SER A 408 -23.96 16.36 -12.20
N GLY A 409 -22.67 16.37 -12.55
CA GLY A 409 -21.64 17.12 -11.81
C GLY A 409 -20.28 16.46 -11.75
N PHE A 410 -20.13 15.25 -12.31
CA PHE A 410 -18.82 14.60 -12.39
C PHE A 410 -17.92 15.32 -13.40
N GLY A 411 -16.66 15.54 -13.02
CA GLY A 411 -15.66 16.11 -13.92
C GLY A 411 -15.32 15.16 -15.07
N THR A 412 -14.95 15.75 -16.20
CA THR A 412 -14.65 15.02 -17.45
C THR A 412 -13.28 15.34 -18.01
N PHE A 413 -12.45 16.10 -17.29
CA PHE A 413 -11.14 16.55 -17.79
C PHE A 413 -10.12 15.43 -17.84
N ASP A 414 -10.28 14.39 -17.02
CA ASP A 414 -9.56 13.13 -17.12
C ASP A 414 -10.56 11.96 -17.03
N THR A 415 -10.63 11.15 -18.09
CA THR A 415 -11.60 10.06 -18.21
C THR A 415 -11.26 8.85 -17.33
N HIS A 416 -10.02 8.70 -16.87
CA HIS A 416 -9.72 7.69 -15.86
C HIS A 416 -10.10 8.12 -14.46
N ALA A 417 -10.23 9.41 -14.17
CA ALA A 417 -10.44 9.88 -12.80
C ALA A 417 -11.91 10.15 -12.45
N GLY A 418 -12.83 9.65 -13.29
CA GLY A 418 -14.27 9.81 -13.18
C GLY A 418 -14.94 8.92 -12.11
N PRO A 419 -16.28 8.91 -12.06
CA PRO A 419 -17.03 8.00 -11.20
C PRO A 419 -16.86 6.55 -11.66
N SER A 420 -16.90 5.57 -10.76
CA SER A 420 -16.77 4.14 -11.08
C SER A 420 -17.31 3.25 -9.95
N SER A 421 -17.24 1.93 -10.14
CA SER A 421 -17.45 0.90 -9.10
C SER A 421 -18.74 1.02 -8.30
N LEU A 422 -19.86 1.08 -9.03
CA LEU A 422 -21.19 1.19 -8.43
C LEU A 422 -21.61 -0.10 -7.72
N HIS A 423 -22.12 0.03 -6.50
CA HIS A 423 -22.61 -1.10 -5.69
C HIS A 423 -23.91 -0.76 -4.97
N TYR A 424 -24.81 -1.73 -4.83
CA TYR A 424 -26.00 -1.61 -3.99
C TYR A 424 -25.60 -1.89 -2.53
N GLY A 425 -25.75 -0.89 -1.66
CA GLY A 425 -25.36 -0.97 -0.26
C GLY A 425 -26.40 -1.68 0.61
N PHE A 426 -25.94 -2.19 1.75
CA PHE A 426 -26.79 -2.82 2.75
C PHE A 426 -27.86 -1.87 3.30
N ASP A 427 -27.60 -0.57 3.33
CA ASP A 427 -28.55 0.44 3.77
C ASP A 427 -29.56 0.90 2.70
N ASN A 428 -29.58 0.21 1.55
CA ASN A 428 -30.43 0.49 0.39
C ASN A 428 -30.06 1.78 -0.37
N TRP A 429 -28.84 2.28 -0.18
CA TRP A 429 -28.24 3.34 -1.00
C TRP A 429 -27.32 2.77 -2.07
N ILE A 430 -27.03 3.55 -3.11
CA ILE A 430 -26.02 3.22 -4.11
C ILE A 430 -24.70 3.84 -3.71
N TYR A 431 -23.63 3.06 -3.76
CA TYR A 431 -22.27 3.49 -3.46
C TYR A 431 -21.46 3.57 -4.75
N GLY A 432 -20.48 4.46 -4.79
CA GLY A 432 -19.55 4.59 -5.90
C GLY A 432 -18.21 5.20 -5.46
N ALA A 433 -17.23 5.11 -6.35
CA ALA A 433 -15.92 5.73 -6.20
C ALA A 433 -15.77 6.88 -7.20
N VAL A 434 -14.94 7.88 -6.89
CA VAL A 434 -14.52 8.91 -7.84
C VAL A 434 -13.05 9.26 -7.64
N GLY A 435 -12.33 9.43 -8.74
CA GLY A 435 -10.96 9.94 -8.76
C GLY A 435 -10.88 11.47 -8.62
N TYR A 436 -9.73 12.03 -9.01
CA TYR A 436 -9.47 13.46 -8.94
C TYR A 436 -10.23 14.31 -9.99
N SER A 437 -10.90 13.71 -10.99
CA SER A 437 -11.85 14.46 -11.82
C SER A 437 -13.02 14.99 -10.99
N GLY A 438 -13.33 14.28 -9.89
CA GLY A 438 -14.21 14.74 -8.83
C GLY A 438 -15.65 14.97 -9.24
N PHE A 439 -16.38 15.57 -8.32
CA PHE A 439 -17.79 15.93 -8.41
C PHE A 439 -17.97 17.37 -7.93
N LYS A 440 -18.72 18.16 -8.71
CA LYS A 440 -19.23 19.48 -8.34
C LYS A 440 -20.65 19.64 -8.86
N GLY A 441 -21.62 19.67 -7.95
CA GLY A 441 -23.03 19.75 -8.33
C GLY A 441 -23.96 20.03 -7.15
N LYS A 442 -25.20 20.43 -7.46
CA LYS A 442 -26.25 20.71 -6.48
C LYS A 442 -27.12 19.47 -6.26
N PHE A 443 -27.42 19.15 -5.00
CA PHE A 443 -28.25 18.01 -4.60
C PHE A 443 -29.30 18.43 -3.58
N GLY A 444 -30.57 18.21 -3.92
CA GLY A 444 -31.71 18.65 -3.11
C GLY A 444 -31.66 20.15 -2.79
N ASP A 445 -32.01 20.50 -1.54
CA ASP A 445 -31.97 21.86 -1.01
C ASP A 445 -30.61 22.25 -0.37
N LYS A 446 -29.64 21.33 -0.35
CA LYS A 446 -28.30 21.58 0.23
C LYS A 446 -27.44 22.42 -0.72
N ASP A 447 -26.41 23.08 -0.15
CA ASP A 447 -25.35 23.74 -0.92
C ASP A 447 -24.66 22.76 -1.90
N SER A 448 -23.94 23.30 -2.89
CA SER A 448 -23.22 22.46 -3.86
C SER A 448 -22.23 21.53 -3.16
N LEU A 449 -22.31 20.21 -3.42
CA LEU A 449 -21.30 19.25 -3.00
C LEU A 449 -20.06 19.40 -3.90
N ASN A 450 -18.88 19.34 -3.27
CA ASN A 450 -17.59 19.41 -3.96
C ASN A 450 -16.59 18.45 -3.32
N PHE A 451 -16.24 17.38 -4.04
CA PHE A 451 -15.28 16.38 -3.59
C PHE A 451 -14.64 15.67 -4.77
N GLY A 452 -13.49 15.05 -4.53
CA GLY A 452 -12.81 14.15 -5.45
C GLY A 452 -11.92 13.23 -4.62
N GLN A 453 -11.41 12.17 -5.24
CA GLN A 453 -10.62 11.14 -4.56
C GLN A 453 -11.40 10.63 -3.35
N ALA A 454 -12.56 10.01 -3.59
CA ALA A 454 -13.50 9.68 -2.52
C ALA A 454 -14.37 8.47 -2.84
N LEU A 455 -14.83 7.82 -1.78
CA LEU A 455 -16.01 6.95 -1.81
C LEU A 455 -17.23 7.80 -1.45
N PHE A 456 -18.33 7.63 -2.17
CA PHE A 456 -19.58 8.37 -1.97
C PHE A 456 -20.78 7.43 -2.06
N ARG A 457 -21.94 7.92 -1.62
CA ARG A 457 -23.22 7.21 -1.80
C ARG A 457 -24.36 8.16 -2.13
N PHE A 458 -25.37 7.68 -2.84
CA PHE A 458 -26.58 8.41 -3.19
C PHE A 458 -27.82 7.52 -3.13
N ARG A 459 -29.01 8.12 -2.97
CA ARG A 459 -30.27 7.37 -3.02
C ARG A 459 -30.51 6.80 -4.42
N PRO A 460 -31.12 5.61 -4.58
CA PRO A 460 -31.34 4.99 -5.90
C PRO A 460 -32.15 5.85 -6.90
N ASP A 461 -32.91 6.83 -6.43
CA ASP A 461 -33.66 7.79 -7.25
C ASP A 461 -32.89 9.09 -7.57
N GLY A 462 -31.67 9.25 -7.04
CA GLY A 462 -30.84 10.44 -7.18
C GLY A 462 -31.21 11.62 -6.27
N SER A 463 -32.10 11.44 -5.29
CA SER A 463 -32.64 12.54 -4.48
C SER A 463 -31.69 13.11 -3.41
N ASP A 464 -30.70 12.34 -2.95
CA ASP A 464 -29.71 12.77 -1.95
C ASP A 464 -28.36 12.08 -2.18
N MET A 465 -27.27 12.72 -1.77
CA MET A 465 -25.91 12.20 -1.92
C MET A 465 -25.02 12.68 -0.77
N GLU A 466 -24.09 11.83 -0.32
CA GLU A 466 -23.06 12.22 0.63
C GLU A 466 -21.70 11.53 0.35
N ILE A 467 -20.63 12.20 0.80
CA ILE A 467 -19.29 11.63 0.85
C ILE A 467 -19.18 10.67 2.04
N MET A 468 -18.58 9.50 1.81
CA MET A 468 -18.31 8.51 2.84
C MET A 468 -16.90 8.69 3.42
N THR A 469 -15.88 8.78 2.57
CA THR A 469 -14.48 9.01 2.97
C THR A 469 -13.68 9.56 1.81
N ARG A 470 -12.62 10.32 2.09
CA ARG A 470 -11.59 10.68 1.11
C ARG A 470 -10.55 9.58 1.01
N THR A 471 -9.92 9.45 -0.15
CA THR A 471 -8.85 8.49 -0.45
C THR A 471 -7.56 9.23 -0.85
N SER A 472 -6.50 8.49 -1.14
CA SER A 472 -5.16 9.05 -1.44
C SER A 472 -4.99 9.54 -2.87
N ASN A 473 -5.64 8.91 -3.85
CA ASN A 473 -5.44 9.21 -5.27
C ASN A 473 -6.67 8.88 -6.15
N ASN A 474 -6.46 8.41 -7.38
CA ASN A 474 -7.50 7.97 -8.29
C ASN A 474 -8.15 6.67 -7.77
N THR A 475 -9.40 6.77 -7.30
CA THR A 475 -10.13 5.66 -6.67
C THR A 475 -10.91 4.87 -7.71
N TRP A 476 -10.63 3.58 -7.81
CA TRP A 476 -11.36 2.63 -8.67
C TRP A 476 -11.86 1.40 -7.93
N GLY A 477 -11.40 1.13 -6.71
CA GLY A 477 -11.92 0.02 -5.91
C GLY A 477 -13.02 0.47 -4.95
N LEU A 478 -14.08 -0.32 -4.88
CA LEU A 478 -15.11 -0.27 -3.84
C LEU A 478 -15.60 -1.70 -3.59
N GLY A 479 -15.88 -2.05 -2.34
CA GLY A 479 -16.52 -3.32 -2.00
C GLY A 479 -17.00 -3.39 -0.56
N PHE A 480 -17.80 -4.40 -0.26
CA PHE A 480 -18.30 -4.69 1.09
C PHE A 480 -17.93 -6.10 1.51
N ASN A 481 -17.65 -6.26 2.81
CA ASN A 481 -17.71 -7.57 3.44
C ASN A 481 -19.19 -7.94 3.76
N GLU A 482 -19.47 -9.18 4.16
CA GLU A 482 -20.79 -9.69 4.50
C GLU A 482 -21.40 -9.04 5.77
N ALA A 483 -20.64 -8.20 6.47
CA ALA A 483 -21.07 -7.43 7.63
C ALA A 483 -21.38 -5.96 7.30
N GLY A 484 -21.31 -5.57 6.02
CA GLY A 484 -21.61 -4.21 5.55
C GLY A 484 -20.50 -3.18 5.78
N ASP A 485 -19.29 -3.61 6.12
CA ASP A 485 -18.13 -2.72 6.25
C ASP A 485 -17.64 -2.27 4.87
N LEU A 486 -17.24 -1.00 4.72
CA LEU A 486 -16.89 -0.40 3.43
C LEU A 486 -15.37 -0.38 3.20
N PHE A 487 -14.97 -0.91 2.05
CA PHE A 487 -13.58 -0.97 1.59
C PHE A 487 -13.41 -0.39 0.19
N GLY A 488 -12.16 -0.17 -0.22
CA GLY A 488 -11.82 0.29 -1.57
C GLY A 488 -10.35 0.11 -1.93
N SER A 489 -9.95 0.62 -3.09
CA SER A 489 -8.56 0.67 -3.56
C SER A 489 -8.34 1.90 -4.43
N THR A 490 -7.09 2.36 -4.50
CA THR A 490 -6.69 3.44 -5.40
C THR A 490 -5.44 3.06 -6.19
N ALA A 491 -5.25 3.74 -7.31
CA ALA A 491 -3.98 3.76 -8.03
C ALA A 491 -2.83 4.25 -7.14
N ASN A 492 -1.59 3.93 -7.55
CA ASN A 492 -0.33 4.39 -6.95
C ASN A 492 -0.14 3.92 -5.50
N ASN A 493 0.02 2.60 -5.32
CA ASN A 493 0.41 1.99 -4.05
C ASN A 493 -0.62 2.18 -2.91
N SER A 494 -1.90 1.89 -3.20
CA SER A 494 -2.97 1.80 -2.21
C SER A 494 -4.01 0.71 -2.57
N HIS A 495 -3.58 -0.55 -2.63
CA HIS A 495 -4.43 -1.66 -3.10
C HIS A 495 -5.52 -2.09 -2.08
N GLY A 496 -5.49 -1.56 -0.87
CA GLY A 496 -6.56 -1.64 0.12
C GLY A 496 -6.83 -0.31 0.80
N TRP A 497 -8.09 -0.10 1.16
CA TRP A 497 -8.61 1.05 1.87
C TRP A 497 -9.80 0.61 2.71
N TYR A 498 -9.91 1.09 3.94
CA TYR A 498 -11.03 0.78 4.84
C TYR A 498 -11.56 2.07 5.49
N MET A 499 -12.89 2.14 5.64
CA MET A 499 -13.57 3.23 6.31
C MET A 499 -14.33 2.73 7.55
N ALA A 500 -13.89 3.17 8.73
CA ALA A 500 -14.58 2.89 10.00
C ALA A 500 -15.62 3.95 10.35
N ILE A 501 -15.37 5.22 10.04
CA ILE A 501 -16.20 6.36 10.45
C ILE A 501 -16.64 7.15 9.22
N PRO A 502 -17.94 7.17 8.87
CA PRO A 502 -18.45 7.99 7.78
C PRO A 502 -18.15 9.49 7.98
N ASN A 503 -17.82 10.18 6.88
CA ASN A 503 -17.40 11.59 6.89
C ASN A 503 -18.38 12.52 7.62
N ARG A 504 -19.69 12.25 7.56
CA ARG A 504 -20.73 13.05 8.23
C ARG A 504 -20.51 13.23 9.74
N TYR A 505 -19.86 12.28 10.40
CA TYR A 505 -19.62 12.33 11.85
C TYR A 505 -18.51 13.32 12.26
N PHE A 506 -17.65 13.74 11.32
CA PHE A 506 -16.63 14.76 11.58
C PHE A 506 -17.16 16.20 11.45
N GLY A 507 -18.43 16.38 11.07
CA GLY A 507 -19.08 17.68 10.97
C GLY A 507 -18.33 18.65 10.06
N GLU A 508 -17.91 19.80 10.61
CA GLU A 508 -17.20 20.86 9.89
C GLU A 508 -15.68 20.66 9.78
N SER A 509 -15.15 19.55 10.30
CA SER A 509 -13.71 19.30 10.25
C SER A 509 -13.18 19.32 8.82
N ARG A 510 -12.03 19.96 8.64
CA ARG A 510 -11.34 20.07 7.35
C ARG A 510 -10.11 19.18 7.23
N VAL A 511 -9.77 18.45 8.29
CA VAL A 511 -8.51 17.71 8.43
C VAL A 511 -8.69 16.24 8.81
N ASP A 512 -9.90 15.83 9.20
CA ASP A 512 -10.18 14.46 9.59
C ASP A 512 -10.71 13.65 8.41
N ASN A 513 -10.44 12.34 8.49
CA ASN A 513 -10.98 11.35 7.57
C ASN A 513 -11.11 10.04 8.34
N GLY A 514 -12.26 9.38 8.23
CA GLY A 514 -12.55 8.13 8.92
C GLY A 514 -12.17 6.88 8.13
N GLY A 515 -11.30 7.03 7.13
CA GLY A 515 -10.73 5.92 6.37
C GLY A 515 -9.24 6.10 6.09
N ARG A 516 -8.55 4.99 5.83
CA ARG A 516 -7.12 4.94 5.49
C ARG A 516 -6.81 3.76 4.56
N SER A 517 -5.64 3.77 3.94
CA SER A 517 -5.08 2.58 3.29
C SER A 517 -4.84 1.47 4.32
N THR A 518 -5.11 0.22 3.96
CA THR A 518 -4.92 -0.96 4.83
C THR A 518 -3.61 -1.70 4.58
N ASP A 519 -2.84 -1.27 3.57
CA ASP A 519 -1.73 -2.06 3.05
C ASP A 519 -0.53 -2.08 4.00
N THR A 520 0.00 -3.27 4.18
CA THR A 520 1.23 -3.57 4.92
C THR A 520 2.40 -3.85 3.98
N HIS A 521 2.14 -4.14 2.71
CA HIS A 521 3.10 -4.24 1.62
C HIS A 521 2.70 -3.33 0.46
N LYS A 522 3.54 -3.16 -0.56
CA LYS A 522 3.22 -2.33 -1.76
C LYS A 522 3.59 -2.99 -3.07
N ASP A 523 4.38 -4.05 -3.01
CA ASP A 523 4.85 -4.81 -4.14
C ASP A 523 3.79 -5.80 -4.65
N MET A 524 3.70 -5.90 -5.97
CA MET A 524 2.90 -6.92 -6.66
C MET A 524 3.76 -8.12 -7.05
N LYS A 525 3.14 -9.26 -7.33
CA LYS A 525 3.86 -10.52 -7.63
C LYS A 525 3.58 -11.03 -9.05
N PRO A 526 4.05 -10.36 -10.12
CA PRO A 526 3.84 -10.83 -11.48
C PRO A 526 4.62 -12.13 -11.75
N ILE A 527 4.17 -12.91 -12.74
CA ILE A 527 4.88 -14.11 -13.22
C ILE A 527 5.67 -13.84 -14.51
N THR A 528 5.94 -12.57 -14.79
CA THR A 528 6.75 -12.11 -15.92
C THR A 528 7.45 -10.80 -15.55
N PRO A 529 8.69 -10.55 -16.00
CA PRO A 529 9.33 -9.26 -15.86
C PRO A 529 8.82 -8.22 -16.88
N LYS A 530 7.92 -8.61 -17.80
CA LYS A 530 7.45 -7.79 -18.93
C LYS A 530 6.18 -6.99 -18.63
N VAL A 531 6.00 -6.54 -17.39
CA VAL A 531 4.93 -5.61 -16.99
C VAL A 531 5.15 -4.23 -17.62
N ARG A 532 4.12 -3.38 -17.73
CA ARG A 532 4.29 -1.99 -18.22
C ARG A 532 3.68 -0.98 -17.26
N GLN A 533 4.52 -0.28 -16.52
CA GLN A 533 4.11 0.64 -15.46
C GLN A 533 4.52 2.07 -15.81
N VAL A 534 3.67 3.04 -15.50
CA VAL A 534 3.98 4.47 -15.72
C VAL A 534 4.64 5.11 -14.50
N ASP A 535 4.37 4.55 -13.33
CA ASP A 535 4.91 4.93 -12.04
C ASP A 535 4.86 3.72 -11.07
N VAL A 536 5.40 3.91 -9.86
CA VAL A 536 5.42 2.91 -8.78
C VAL A 536 5.96 1.54 -9.19
N PHE A 537 7.04 1.50 -10.00
CA PHE A 537 7.62 0.26 -10.52
C PHE A 537 7.78 -0.83 -9.44
N GLY A 538 7.27 -2.03 -9.74
CA GLY A 538 7.23 -3.17 -8.84
C GLY A 538 6.01 -3.21 -7.89
N GLY A 539 5.26 -2.12 -7.77
CA GLY A 539 4.06 -2.02 -6.95
C GLY A 539 2.75 -1.90 -7.74
N PHE A 540 1.68 -1.48 -7.07
CA PHE A 540 0.34 -1.36 -7.66
C PHE A 540 0.13 0.00 -8.32
N THR A 541 0.32 0.07 -9.64
CA THR A 541 0.08 1.28 -10.45
C THR A 541 -1.42 1.58 -10.57
N ALA A 542 -2.25 0.57 -10.78
CA ALA A 542 -3.64 0.71 -11.19
C ALA A 542 -4.59 -0.21 -10.41
N ALA A 543 -4.36 -0.38 -9.10
CA ALA A 543 -5.22 -1.20 -8.23
C ALA A 543 -6.71 -0.80 -8.35
N ALA A 544 -7.49 -1.69 -8.98
CA ALA A 544 -8.91 -1.51 -9.27
C ALA A 544 -9.75 -2.66 -8.68
N GLY A 545 -10.98 -2.34 -8.28
CA GLY A 545 -11.85 -3.30 -7.57
C GLY A 545 -11.42 -3.57 -6.13
N HIS A 546 -12.38 -4.01 -5.31
CA HIS A 546 -12.11 -4.46 -3.93
C HIS A 546 -13.21 -5.42 -3.44
N ASN A 547 -13.68 -6.31 -4.33
CA ASN A 547 -14.81 -7.19 -4.04
C ASN A 547 -14.37 -8.37 -3.17
N PHE A 548 -15.03 -8.58 -2.04
CA PHE A 548 -14.77 -9.73 -1.17
C PHE A 548 -15.33 -11.03 -1.74
N TYR A 549 -14.67 -12.13 -1.42
CA TYR A 549 -15.26 -13.45 -1.57
C TYR A 549 -16.38 -13.65 -0.53
N THR A 550 -17.62 -13.52 -0.97
CA THR A 550 -18.83 -13.48 -0.12
C THR A 550 -19.81 -14.62 -0.44
N ALA A 551 -19.27 -15.77 -0.86
CA ALA A 551 -20.00 -17.02 -1.06
C ALA A 551 -19.43 -18.15 -0.19
N ARG A 552 -19.95 -19.38 -0.35
CA ARG A 552 -19.47 -20.59 0.35
C ARG A 552 -19.00 -21.69 -0.61
N ALA A 553 -18.79 -21.34 -1.89
CA ALA A 553 -18.38 -22.30 -2.91
C ALA A 553 -16.85 -22.53 -2.94
N TYR A 554 -16.03 -21.57 -2.50
CA TYR A 554 -14.58 -21.73 -2.32
C TYR A 554 -14.27 -22.27 -0.93
N PRO A 555 -13.01 -22.69 -0.65
CA PRO A 555 -12.59 -23.07 0.70
C PRO A 555 -12.80 -21.96 1.72
N LYS A 556 -13.03 -22.36 2.97
CA LYS A 556 -13.32 -21.46 4.11
C LYS A 556 -12.33 -20.30 4.28
N LYS A 557 -11.04 -20.49 3.93
CA LYS A 557 -10.01 -19.43 4.02
C LYS A 557 -10.31 -18.19 3.18
N TYR A 558 -11.22 -18.26 2.21
CA TYR A 558 -11.63 -17.13 1.39
C TYR A 558 -12.82 -16.37 2.00
N TRP A 559 -13.67 -17.05 2.77
CA TRP A 559 -14.97 -16.54 3.19
C TRP A 559 -14.83 -15.24 3.97
N ASN A 560 -15.41 -14.17 3.41
CA ASN A 560 -15.46 -12.84 4.01
C ASN A 560 -14.11 -12.23 4.42
N THR A 561 -13.01 -12.73 3.86
CA THR A 561 -11.64 -12.39 4.28
C THR A 561 -10.79 -11.94 3.09
N VAL A 562 -10.98 -12.52 1.90
CA VAL A 562 -10.18 -12.19 0.71
C VAL A 562 -10.95 -11.22 -0.18
N ALA A 563 -10.39 -10.03 -0.43
CA ALA A 563 -10.83 -9.11 -1.46
C ALA A 563 -9.99 -9.28 -2.74
N PHE A 564 -10.62 -9.11 -3.90
CA PHE A 564 -9.96 -9.20 -5.21
C PHE A 564 -9.66 -7.82 -5.76
N VAL A 565 -8.37 -7.57 -6.01
CA VAL A 565 -7.86 -6.30 -6.51
C VAL A 565 -7.12 -6.56 -7.82
N SER A 566 -7.60 -5.94 -8.89
CA SER A 566 -7.03 -6.09 -10.23
C SER A 566 -5.90 -5.09 -10.41
N GLU A 567 -4.79 -5.54 -10.98
CA GLU A 567 -3.64 -4.72 -11.36
C GLU A 567 -3.32 -5.00 -12.83
N PRO A 568 -3.98 -4.30 -13.77
CA PRO A 568 -3.86 -4.62 -15.19
C PRO A 568 -2.46 -4.34 -15.74
N THR A 569 -1.71 -3.40 -15.16
CA THR A 569 -0.34 -3.10 -15.63
C THR A 569 0.66 -4.19 -15.24
N GLY A 570 0.31 -4.97 -14.20
CA GLY A 570 1.06 -6.11 -13.69
C GLY A 570 0.57 -7.47 -14.15
N HIS A 571 -0.54 -7.52 -14.91
CA HIS A 571 -1.18 -8.76 -15.38
C HIS A 571 -1.69 -9.67 -14.24
N VAL A 572 -2.12 -9.09 -13.10
CA VAL A 572 -2.53 -9.87 -11.92
C VAL A 572 -3.90 -9.51 -11.37
N LEU A 573 -4.57 -10.52 -10.82
CA LEU A 573 -5.67 -10.39 -9.86
C LEU A 573 -5.16 -10.78 -8.48
N HIS A 574 -4.83 -9.78 -7.67
CA HIS A 574 -4.27 -9.95 -6.34
C HIS A 574 -5.33 -10.39 -5.33
N GLN A 575 -4.94 -11.29 -4.42
CA GLN A 575 -5.75 -11.65 -3.25
C GLN A 575 -5.36 -10.76 -2.08
N ASN A 576 -6.13 -9.70 -1.83
CA ASN A 576 -5.93 -8.85 -0.68
C ASN A 576 -6.56 -9.52 0.56
N VAL A 577 -5.74 -10.15 1.41
CA VAL A 577 -6.21 -10.92 2.58
C VAL A 577 -6.40 -9.98 3.76
N MET A 578 -7.64 -9.65 4.09
CA MET A 578 -7.95 -8.65 5.11
C MET A 578 -7.98 -9.27 6.51
N VAL A 579 -7.13 -8.75 7.40
CA VAL A 579 -7.01 -9.16 8.80
C VAL A 579 -7.57 -8.06 9.70
N LYS A 580 -8.62 -8.40 10.46
CA LYS A 580 -9.24 -7.47 11.41
C LYS A 580 -8.33 -7.24 12.62
N LYS A 581 -8.20 -5.98 13.05
CA LYS A 581 -7.41 -5.55 14.20
C LYS A 581 -8.15 -4.46 14.97
N GLY A 582 -8.83 -4.84 16.05
CA GLY A 582 -9.66 -3.92 16.83
C GLY A 582 -10.79 -3.35 15.96
N THR A 583 -10.85 -2.02 15.84
CA THR A 583 -11.79 -1.31 14.97
C THR A 583 -11.38 -1.21 13.49
N ASP A 584 -10.24 -1.79 13.11
CA ASP A 584 -9.57 -1.57 11.83
C ASP A 584 -9.23 -2.86 11.09
N TYR A 585 -8.65 -2.72 9.89
CA TYR A 585 -8.12 -3.82 9.09
C TYR A 585 -6.71 -3.52 8.58
N GLU A 586 -5.88 -4.55 8.51
CA GLU A 586 -4.58 -4.57 7.82
C GLU A 586 -4.61 -5.71 6.82
N ASP A 587 -3.92 -5.60 5.68
CA ASP A 587 -3.77 -6.75 4.80
C ASP A 587 -2.66 -7.70 5.28
N ALA A 588 -2.73 -8.93 4.82
CA ALA A 588 -1.61 -9.86 4.80
C ALA A 588 -1.31 -10.19 3.35
N GLU A 589 -0.02 -10.36 3.02
CA GLU A 589 0.43 -10.68 1.68
C GLU A 589 -0.24 -11.96 1.17
N GLY A 590 -1.18 -11.79 0.23
CA GLY A 590 -1.74 -12.86 -0.55
C GLY A 590 -1.10 -12.87 -1.94
N PHE A 591 -0.68 -14.04 -2.40
CA PHE A 591 -0.35 -14.21 -3.83
C PHE A 591 -1.59 -13.95 -4.70
N ASN A 592 -1.44 -14.09 -6.02
CA ASN A 592 -2.53 -13.77 -6.94
C ASN A 592 -3.50 -14.94 -7.10
N LEU A 593 -4.80 -14.63 -7.27
CA LEU A 593 -5.79 -15.59 -7.73
C LEU A 593 -5.59 -15.88 -9.23
N LEU A 594 -5.09 -14.89 -9.98
CA LEU A 594 -4.75 -14.99 -11.39
C LEU A 594 -3.49 -14.19 -11.67
N ALA A 595 -2.51 -14.76 -12.37
CA ALA A 595 -1.34 -14.03 -12.87
C ALA A 595 -1.00 -14.48 -14.30
N GLY A 596 -0.91 -13.54 -15.23
CA GLY A 596 -0.58 -13.80 -16.63
C GLY A 596 0.88 -13.49 -16.97
N ALA A 597 1.51 -14.34 -17.80
CA ALA A 597 2.80 -14.04 -18.42
C ALA A 597 2.67 -13.39 -19.81
N ASP A 598 1.47 -13.47 -20.42
CA ASP A 598 1.09 -12.79 -21.65
C ASP A 598 0.87 -11.29 -21.38
N GLU A 599 1.64 -10.43 -22.06
CA GLU A 599 1.66 -8.97 -21.85
C GLU A 599 0.34 -8.27 -22.18
N TRP A 600 -0.64 -8.97 -22.76
CA TRP A 600 -1.98 -8.44 -23.04
C TRP A 600 -2.96 -8.64 -21.89
N VAL A 601 -2.73 -9.60 -20.98
CA VAL A 601 -3.63 -9.91 -19.87
C VAL A 601 -3.74 -8.70 -18.94
N SER A 602 -4.91 -8.07 -18.88
CA SER A 602 -5.17 -6.81 -18.20
C SER A 602 -6.49 -6.91 -17.43
N PRO A 603 -6.56 -7.65 -16.31
CA PRO A 603 -7.74 -7.70 -15.47
C PRO A 603 -8.05 -6.30 -14.93
N VAL A 604 -9.30 -5.86 -15.07
CA VAL A 604 -9.75 -4.54 -14.60
C VAL A 604 -10.87 -4.62 -13.57
N PHE A 605 -11.59 -5.74 -13.49
CA PHE A 605 -12.68 -5.93 -12.55
C PHE A 605 -12.87 -7.41 -12.22
N ALA A 606 -13.15 -7.73 -10.96
CA ALA A 606 -13.53 -9.08 -10.54
C ALA A 606 -14.59 -9.05 -9.44
N GLN A 607 -15.49 -10.05 -9.44
CA GLN A 607 -16.49 -10.22 -8.38
C GLN A 607 -16.94 -11.69 -8.26
N VAL A 608 -17.61 -12.03 -7.16
CA VAL A 608 -18.27 -13.33 -7.01
C VAL A 608 -19.53 -13.38 -7.87
N GLY A 609 -19.67 -14.43 -8.67
CA GLY A 609 -20.83 -14.67 -9.54
C GLY A 609 -21.96 -15.43 -8.85
N PRO A 610 -23.06 -15.70 -9.57
CA PRO A 610 -24.26 -16.36 -9.05
C PRO A 610 -23.98 -17.77 -8.50
N ASP A 611 -23.01 -18.45 -9.09
CA ASP A 611 -22.55 -19.80 -8.76
C ASP A 611 -21.52 -19.86 -7.62
N GLY A 612 -21.08 -18.71 -7.11
CA GLY A 612 -20.05 -18.60 -6.08
C GLY A 612 -18.62 -18.73 -6.60
N ALA A 613 -18.41 -18.81 -7.92
CA ALA A 613 -17.11 -18.67 -8.56
C ALA A 613 -16.69 -17.19 -8.64
N VAL A 614 -15.40 -16.92 -8.87
CA VAL A 614 -14.91 -15.55 -9.11
C VAL A 614 -14.85 -15.29 -10.60
N TRP A 615 -15.50 -14.23 -11.04
CA TRP A 615 -15.58 -13.81 -12.43
C TRP A 615 -14.67 -12.61 -12.65
N VAL A 616 -13.93 -12.60 -13.75
CA VAL A 616 -12.90 -11.59 -14.07
C VAL A 616 -13.18 -11.00 -15.44
N ALA A 617 -13.28 -9.67 -15.51
CA ALA A 617 -13.25 -8.91 -16.76
C ALA A 617 -11.80 -8.52 -17.07
N ASP A 618 -11.28 -9.08 -18.15
CA ASP A 618 -9.97 -8.80 -18.70
C ASP A 618 -10.14 -7.95 -19.96
N TRP A 619 -9.55 -6.76 -19.97
CA TRP A 619 -9.54 -5.93 -21.17
C TRP A 619 -8.79 -6.59 -22.32
N TYR A 620 -7.83 -7.46 -22.00
CA TYR A 620 -6.91 -8.06 -22.96
C TYR A 620 -6.31 -7.00 -23.90
N SER A 621 -5.50 -6.10 -23.35
CA SER A 621 -4.93 -4.97 -24.07
C SER A 621 -3.46 -4.76 -23.73
N PHE A 622 -2.66 -4.48 -24.75
CA PHE A 622 -1.24 -4.20 -24.57
C PHE A 622 -0.97 -2.80 -23.98
N ILE A 623 -1.82 -1.82 -24.31
CA ILE A 623 -1.73 -0.44 -23.84
C ILE A 623 -2.90 -0.16 -22.90
N ILE A 624 -2.63 -0.29 -21.60
CA ILE A 624 -3.55 0.08 -20.53
C ILE A 624 -3.18 1.42 -19.88
N GLN A 625 -1.95 1.89 -20.09
CA GLN A 625 -1.41 3.09 -19.45
C GLN A 625 -2.21 4.33 -19.87
N HIS A 626 -2.52 5.19 -18.90
CA HIS A 626 -3.29 6.42 -19.13
C HIS A 626 -2.42 7.66 -19.04
N ASN A 627 -1.90 8.00 -17.86
CA ASN A 627 -0.93 9.08 -17.66
C ASN A 627 -0.08 8.78 -16.40
N PRO A 628 1.07 9.46 -16.19
CA PRO A 628 1.68 10.49 -17.03
C PRO A 628 2.19 9.98 -18.38
N THR A 629 2.30 10.90 -19.34
CA THR A 629 2.89 10.65 -20.66
C THR A 629 4.25 11.37 -20.72
N PRO A 630 5.36 10.68 -21.05
CA PRO A 630 6.68 11.27 -21.02
C PRO A 630 6.93 12.15 -22.25
N ARG A 631 8.01 12.94 -22.22
CA ARG A 631 8.40 13.84 -23.31
C ARG A 631 8.57 13.06 -24.63
N GLY A 632 7.98 13.58 -25.71
CA GLY A 632 7.99 12.94 -27.04
C GLY A 632 6.70 12.17 -27.38
N PHE A 633 5.74 12.14 -26.45
CA PHE A 633 4.40 11.59 -26.60
C PHE A 633 3.37 12.61 -26.10
N ASP A 634 2.13 12.48 -26.59
CA ASP A 634 1.05 13.43 -26.31
C ASP A 634 -0.15 12.75 -25.64
N ASN A 635 -0.98 13.56 -24.98
CA ASN A 635 -2.26 13.13 -24.45
C ASN A 635 -3.39 13.48 -25.43
N GLY A 636 -4.35 12.58 -25.55
CA GLY A 636 -5.59 12.82 -26.28
C GLY A 636 -6.63 13.58 -25.45
N ARG A 637 -7.84 13.72 -25.98
CA ARG A 637 -8.94 14.47 -25.36
C ARG A 637 -9.41 13.93 -24.00
N GLY A 638 -9.14 12.66 -23.70
CA GLY A 638 -9.41 12.04 -22.40
C GLY A 638 -8.31 12.24 -21.36
N ASN A 639 -7.28 13.02 -21.68
CA ASN A 639 -6.04 13.16 -20.90
C ASN A 639 -5.26 11.84 -20.74
N ALA A 640 -5.44 10.93 -21.70
CA ALA A 640 -4.73 9.66 -21.78
C ALA A 640 -3.69 9.68 -22.89
N TYR A 641 -2.64 8.90 -22.71
CA TYR A 641 -1.63 8.63 -23.72
C TYR A 641 -2.28 8.26 -25.08
N ASP A 642 -2.01 9.10 -26.08
CA ASP A 642 -2.53 8.96 -27.44
C ASP A 642 -1.59 8.14 -28.32
N THR A 643 -2.11 7.03 -28.84
CA THR A 643 -1.35 6.06 -29.64
C THR A 643 -2.27 5.19 -30.47
N ASP A 644 -1.81 4.85 -31.69
CA ASP A 644 -2.41 3.87 -32.59
C ASP A 644 -2.22 2.41 -32.12
N LEU A 645 -1.43 2.19 -31.08
CA LEU A 645 -1.16 0.87 -30.50
C LEU A 645 -2.23 0.43 -29.48
N ARG A 646 -3.15 1.33 -29.10
CA ARG A 646 -4.25 1.00 -28.19
C ARG A 646 -5.25 0.11 -28.93
N ASP A 647 -5.45 -1.09 -28.41
CA ASP A 647 -6.46 -2.01 -28.94
C ASP A 647 -7.86 -1.55 -28.57
N PHE A 648 -8.88 -1.97 -29.33
CA PHE A 648 -10.31 -1.79 -29.02
C PHE A 648 -11.14 -2.99 -29.48
N THR A 649 -10.47 -4.11 -29.78
CA THR A 649 -11.05 -5.24 -30.52
C THR A 649 -10.99 -6.56 -29.78
N HIS A 650 -10.27 -6.61 -28.65
CA HIS A 650 -10.16 -7.78 -27.79
C HIS A 650 -10.79 -7.53 -26.42
N GLY A 651 -11.11 -8.60 -25.70
CA GLY A 651 -11.63 -8.53 -24.34
C GLY A 651 -12.21 -9.87 -23.91
N ARG A 652 -12.00 -10.25 -22.65
CA ARG A 652 -12.29 -11.61 -22.17
C ARG A 652 -12.96 -11.61 -20.82
N LEU A 653 -13.85 -12.58 -20.64
CA LEU A 653 -14.49 -12.88 -19.37
C LEU A 653 -14.03 -14.25 -18.92
N TYR A 654 -13.32 -14.29 -17.80
CA TYR A 654 -12.90 -15.54 -17.19
C TYR A 654 -13.77 -15.89 -16.00
N ARG A 655 -13.97 -17.20 -15.81
CA ARG A 655 -14.52 -17.78 -14.60
C ARG A 655 -13.42 -18.58 -13.91
N VAL A 656 -13.08 -18.19 -12.68
CA VAL A 656 -12.17 -18.93 -11.81
C VAL A 656 -13.03 -19.74 -10.85
N ALA A 657 -12.93 -21.07 -10.87
CA ALA A 657 -13.78 -21.95 -10.07
C ALA A 657 -12.96 -22.94 -9.24
N TRP A 658 -13.39 -23.19 -8.00
CA TRP A 658 -12.78 -24.21 -7.14
C TRP A 658 -13.19 -25.61 -7.63
N LYS A 659 -12.21 -26.51 -7.76
CA LYS A 659 -12.43 -27.86 -8.32
C LYS A 659 -13.42 -28.71 -7.51
N GLU A 660 -13.54 -28.45 -6.21
CA GLU A 660 -14.42 -29.19 -5.30
C GLU A 660 -15.68 -28.37 -4.91
N ALA A 661 -15.99 -27.31 -5.67
CA ALA A 661 -17.17 -26.49 -5.41
C ALA A 661 -18.46 -27.33 -5.40
N PRO A 662 -19.39 -27.05 -4.48
CA PRO A 662 -20.72 -27.66 -4.53
C PRO A 662 -21.40 -27.39 -5.88
N ALA A 663 -22.19 -28.35 -6.35
CA ALA A 663 -22.97 -28.17 -7.57
C ALA A 663 -23.91 -26.96 -7.43
N TYR A 664 -23.85 -26.06 -8.41
CA TYR A 664 -24.68 -24.87 -8.45
C TYR A 664 -26.05 -25.18 -9.08
N THR A 665 -27.11 -24.66 -8.48
CA THR A 665 -28.46 -24.68 -9.04
C THR A 665 -28.84 -23.25 -9.43
N PRO A 666 -29.18 -22.97 -10.70
CA PRO A 666 -29.62 -21.65 -11.14
C PRO A 666 -30.77 -21.09 -10.29
N ILE A 667 -30.68 -19.81 -9.95
CA ILE A 667 -31.68 -19.09 -9.13
C ILE A 667 -32.28 -17.97 -9.97
N THR A 668 -33.58 -17.74 -9.81
CA THR A 668 -34.27 -16.59 -10.38
C THR A 668 -35.23 -16.01 -9.36
N LEU A 669 -35.04 -14.75 -8.97
CA LEU A 669 -35.86 -14.05 -8.00
C LEU A 669 -36.87 -13.12 -8.68
N SER A 670 -38.03 -12.90 -8.05
CA SER A 670 -39.05 -11.95 -8.53
C SER A 670 -39.76 -11.28 -7.36
N LYS A 671 -40.17 -10.02 -7.54
CA LYS A 671 -40.97 -9.24 -6.57
C LYS A 671 -42.32 -9.91 -6.25
N ASP A 672 -42.85 -10.70 -7.18
CA ASP A 672 -44.15 -11.38 -7.02
C ASP A 672 -44.08 -12.64 -6.14
N ARG A 673 -42.87 -13.06 -5.74
CA ARG A 673 -42.63 -14.23 -4.88
C ARG A 673 -41.92 -13.83 -3.58
N PRO A 674 -42.55 -13.01 -2.71
CA PRO A 674 -41.89 -12.46 -1.52
C PRO A 674 -41.39 -13.52 -0.53
N ALA A 675 -42.07 -14.67 -0.42
CA ALA A 675 -41.61 -15.79 0.42
C ALA A 675 -40.24 -16.34 -0.04
N GLU A 676 -40.00 -16.39 -1.35
CA GLU A 676 -38.73 -16.82 -1.94
C GLU A 676 -37.63 -15.78 -1.70
N LEU A 677 -37.97 -14.49 -1.76
CA LEU A 677 -37.03 -13.40 -1.42
C LEU A 677 -36.60 -13.49 0.04
N VAL A 678 -37.55 -13.65 0.98
CA VAL A 678 -37.22 -13.80 2.41
C VAL A 678 -36.36 -15.04 2.66
N ALA A 679 -36.65 -16.17 1.99
CA ALA A 679 -35.82 -17.37 2.10
C ALA A 679 -34.39 -17.13 1.59
N ASN A 680 -34.23 -16.35 0.50
CA ASN A 680 -32.92 -16.02 -0.06
C ASN A 680 -32.11 -15.02 0.75
N LEU A 681 -32.67 -14.37 1.78
CA LEU A 681 -31.87 -13.64 2.77
C LEU A 681 -30.93 -14.59 3.57
N LYS A 682 -31.21 -15.90 3.58
CA LYS A 682 -30.33 -16.94 4.15
C LYS A 682 -29.33 -17.53 3.16
N ASN A 683 -29.30 -17.07 1.91
CA ASN A 683 -28.46 -17.66 0.87
C ASN A 683 -26.97 -17.54 1.25
N THR A 684 -26.18 -18.58 0.94
CA THR A 684 -24.75 -18.61 1.23
C THR A 684 -23.92 -17.65 0.37
N ASN A 685 -24.52 -17.06 -0.67
CA ASN A 685 -23.90 -16.08 -1.56
C ASN A 685 -24.57 -14.70 -1.39
N MET A 686 -23.77 -13.67 -1.09
CA MET A 686 -24.23 -12.29 -0.85
C MET A 686 -24.98 -11.68 -2.03
N LEU A 687 -24.64 -12.05 -3.26
CA LEU A 687 -25.31 -11.60 -4.46
C LEU A 687 -26.83 -11.84 -4.35
N TRP A 688 -27.22 -13.07 -4.02
CA TRP A 688 -28.63 -13.44 -3.89
C TRP A 688 -29.32 -12.77 -2.71
N ARG A 689 -28.60 -12.56 -1.60
CA ARG A 689 -29.14 -11.84 -0.43
C ARG A 689 -29.41 -10.37 -0.74
N LEU A 690 -28.50 -9.70 -1.46
CA LEU A 690 -28.67 -8.30 -1.86
C LEU A 690 -29.79 -8.13 -2.89
N HIS A 691 -29.91 -9.01 -3.89
CA HIS A 691 -31.06 -8.97 -4.80
C HIS A 691 -32.37 -9.22 -4.04
N ALA A 692 -32.42 -10.20 -3.13
CA ALA A 692 -33.60 -10.45 -2.32
C ALA A 692 -34.00 -9.24 -1.46
N GLN A 693 -33.05 -8.64 -0.75
CA GLN A 693 -33.29 -7.42 0.04
C GLN A 693 -33.78 -6.27 -0.85
N ARG A 694 -33.07 -5.98 -1.95
CA ARG A 694 -33.42 -4.92 -2.90
C ARG A 694 -34.84 -5.11 -3.42
N LEU A 695 -35.18 -6.30 -3.89
CA LEU A 695 -36.51 -6.59 -4.45
C LEU A 695 -37.63 -6.48 -3.39
N LEU A 696 -37.36 -6.86 -2.13
CA LEU A 696 -38.29 -6.67 -1.02
C LEU A 696 -38.53 -5.17 -0.74
N VAL A 697 -37.47 -4.37 -0.70
CA VAL A 697 -37.56 -2.92 -0.47
C VAL A 697 -38.24 -2.22 -1.64
N GLU A 698 -37.86 -2.52 -2.88
CA GLU A 698 -38.48 -1.96 -4.08
C GLU A 698 -39.95 -2.32 -4.24
N ARG A 699 -40.39 -3.47 -3.69
CA ARG A 699 -41.82 -3.83 -3.65
C ARG A 699 -42.60 -2.95 -2.66
N GLY A 700 -41.97 -2.45 -1.60
CA GLY A 700 -42.56 -1.49 -0.66
C GLY A 700 -43.72 -2.02 0.20
N GLN A 701 -43.94 -3.34 0.25
CA GLN A 701 -45.04 -3.96 1.00
C GLN A 701 -44.54 -4.54 2.34
N LYS A 702 -45.30 -4.32 3.42
CA LYS A 702 -44.95 -4.74 4.79
C LYS A 702 -45.48 -6.13 5.19
N ASP A 703 -46.03 -6.90 4.26
CA ASP A 703 -46.59 -8.25 4.46
C ASP A 703 -45.56 -9.30 4.91
N VAL A 704 -44.27 -9.05 4.66
CA VAL A 704 -43.16 -9.93 5.05
C VAL A 704 -42.56 -9.63 6.44
N VAL A 705 -43.01 -8.56 7.11
CA VAL A 705 -42.44 -8.11 8.40
C VAL A 705 -42.39 -9.23 9.46
N PRO A 706 -43.43 -10.08 9.65
CA PRO A 706 -43.37 -11.18 10.61
C PRO A 706 -42.21 -12.17 10.35
N GLN A 707 -41.95 -12.48 9.07
CA GLN A 707 -40.88 -13.39 8.68
C GLN A 707 -39.50 -12.74 8.85
N LEU A 708 -39.38 -11.43 8.55
CA LEU A 708 -38.15 -10.67 8.82
C LEU A 708 -37.84 -10.61 10.32
N ILE A 709 -38.85 -10.42 11.17
CA ILE A 709 -38.70 -10.49 12.64
C ILE A 709 -38.16 -11.86 13.06
N ALA A 710 -38.68 -12.94 12.50
CA ALA A 710 -38.20 -14.29 12.82
C ALA A 710 -36.72 -14.48 12.43
N LEU A 711 -36.26 -13.89 11.32
CA LEU A 711 -34.83 -13.90 10.94
C LEU A 711 -33.97 -13.10 11.92
N VAL A 712 -34.44 -11.93 12.39
CA VAL A 712 -33.72 -11.12 13.37
C VAL A 712 -33.61 -11.81 14.73
N GLN A 713 -34.60 -12.63 15.10
CA GLN A 713 -34.63 -13.39 16.35
C GLN A 713 -33.85 -14.70 16.31
N ASP A 714 -33.48 -15.19 15.13
CA ASP A 714 -32.62 -16.36 14.95
C ASP A 714 -31.23 -16.04 15.52
N THR A 715 -30.79 -16.77 16.55
CA THR A 715 -29.50 -16.56 17.22
C THR A 715 -28.38 -17.46 16.70
N SER A 716 -28.67 -18.28 15.68
CA SER A 716 -27.64 -19.11 15.05
C SER A 716 -26.58 -18.27 14.35
N VAL A 717 -25.37 -18.81 14.27
CA VAL A 717 -24.27 -18.22 13.50
C VAL A 717 -23.64 -19.29 12.62
N ASP A 718 -23.12 -18.87 11.47
CA ASP A 718 -22.38 -19.73 10.58
C ASP A 718 -20.99 -20.07 11.13
N GLU A 719 -20.22 -20.84 10.36
CA GLU A 719 -18.91 -21.32 10.76
C GLU A 719 -17.82 -20.24 10.94
N ILE A 720 -18.10 -19.00 10.52
CA ILE A 720 -17.24 -17.83 10.73
C ILE A 720 -17.88 -16.82 11.70
N GLY A 721 -18.97 -17.19 12.38
CA GLY A 721 -19.59 -16.39 13.44
C GLY A 721 -20.59 -15.34 12.94
N LEU A 722 -21.00 -15.39 11.66
CA LEU A 722 -21.95 -14.44 11.07
C LEU A 722 -23.38 -14.96 11.13
N ASN A 723 -24.33 -14.03 11.24
CA ASN A 723 -25.73 -14.28 10.89
C ASN A 723 -26.17 -13.25 9.84
N THR A 724 -25.79 -13.51 8.59
CA THR A 724 -26.05 -12.62 7.46
C THR A 724 -27.55 -12.44 7.21
N ALA A 725 -28.37 -13.46 7.49
CA ALA A 725 -29.83 -13.36 7.34
C ALA A 725 -30.44 -12.32 8.29
N ALA A 726 -30.01 -12.29 9.55
CA ALA A 726 -30.43 -11.27 10.51
C ALA A 726 -29.96 -9.86 10.09
N ILE A 727 -28.72 -9.73 9.58
CA ILE A 727 -28.18 -8.46 9.07
C ILE A 727 -29.06 -7.92 7.92
N HIS A 728 -29.32 -8.74 6.90
CA HIS A 728 -30.16 -8.34 5.78
C HIS A 728 -31.62 -8.10 6.20
N ALA A 729 -32.16 -8.87 7.16
CA ALA A 729 -33.51 -8.63 7.67
C ALA A 729 -33.64 -7.30 8.40
N LEU A 730 -32.65 -6.92 9.22
CA LEU A 730 -32.59 -5.59 9.87
C LEU A 730 -32.58 -4.46 8.84
N TRP A 731 -31.75 -4.58 7.80
CA TRP A 731 -31.68 -3.59 6.74
C TRP A 731 -32.91 -3.55 5.83
N THR A 732 -33.58 -4.69 5.62
CA THR A 732 -34.85 -4.77 4.90
C THR A 732 -35.97 -4.09 5.70
N LEU A 733 -36.05 -4.33 7.02
CA LEU A 733 -36.99 -3.64 7.91
C LEU A 733 -36.76 -2.12 7.92
N HIS A 734 -35.50 -1.70 7.92
CA HIS A 734 -35.12 -0.29 7.77
C HIS A 734 -35.56 0.29 6.43
N GLY A 735 -35.27 -0.39 5.31
CA GLY A 735 -35.65 0.05 3.96
C GLY A 735 -37.15 0.13 3.72
N LEU A 736 -37.95 -0.74 4.36
CA LEU A 736 -39.41 -0.71 4.33
C LEU A 736 -40.04 0.35 5.25
N GLY A 737 -39.24 1.08 6.04
CA GLY A 737 -39.74 1.98 7.07
C GLY A 737 -40.64 1.25 8.09
N ALA A 738 -40.25 0.02 8.48
CA ALA A 738 -41.05 -0.89 9.29
C ALA A 738 -40.48 -1.10 10.71
N LEU A 739 -39.46 -0.35 11.12
CA LEU A 739 -38.84 -0.43 12.46
C LEU A 739 -39.72 0.24 13.54
N GLU A 740 -40.91 -0.32 13.73
CA GLU A 740 -41.94 0.08 14.69
C GLU A 740 -42.55 -1.16 15.36
N GLY A 741 -43.27 -0.98 16.48
CA GLY A 741 -43.99 -2.07 17.15
C GLY A 741 -43.14 -3.33 17.40
N PRO A 742 -43.61 -4.54 17.02
CA PRO A 742 -42.86 -5.79 17.18
C PRO A 742 -41.50 -5.82 16.46
N ALA A 743 -41.35 -5.14 15.31
CA ALA A 743 -40.08 -5.12 14.58
C ALA A 743 -39.02 -4.30 15.31
N LEU A 744 -39.42 -3.17 15.91
CA LEU A 744 -38.52 -2.38 16.77
C LEU A 744 -38.09 -3.18 18.01
N GLN A 745 -38.99 -3.97 18.61
CA GLN A 745 -38.66 -4.84 19.74
C GLN A 745 -37.64 -5.92 19.34
N ALA A 746 -37.80 -6.54 18.17
CA ALA A 746 -36.86 -7.52 17.64
C ALA A 746 -35.49 -6.90 17.35
N ALA A 747 -35.44 -5.74 16.68
CA ALA A 747 -34.20 -5.01 16.42
C ALA A 747 -33.49 -4.58 17.72
N THR A 748 -34.26 -4.19 18.74
CA THR A 748 -33.71 -3.87 20.07
C THR A 748 -33.16 -5.10 20.77
N ALA A 749 -33.84 -6.25 20.68
CA ALA A 749 -33.35 -7.51 21.23
C ALA A 749 -32.07 -7.99 20.53
N ALA A 750 -31.92 -7.68 19.23
CA ALA A 750 -30.72 -8.01 18.44
C ALA A 750 -29.45 -7.33 18.95
N LEU A 751 -29.54 -6.29 19.80
CA LEU A 751 -28.40 -5.73 20.54
C LEU A 751 -27.72 -6.74 21.49
N LYS A 752 -28.32 -7.92 21.73
CA LYS A 752 -27.75 -9.01 22.52
C LYS A 752 -27.42 -10.26 21.68
N HIS A 753 -27.49 -10.15 20.36
CA HIS A 753 -27.27 -11.28 19.45
C HIS A 753 -25.85 -11.85 19.59
N PRO A 754 -25.62 -13.18 19.47
CA PRO A 754 -24.28 -13.78 19.57
C PRO A 754 -23.26 -13.22 18.58
N SER A 755 -23.64 -13.09 17.30
CA SER A 755 -22.84 -12.40 16.28
C SER A 755 -22.73 -10.91 16.58
N SER A 756 -21.50 -10.39 16.66
CA SER A 756 -21.24 -8.98 16.90
C SER A 756 -21.63 -8.09 15.71
N ASP A 757 -21.59 -8.60 14.49
CA ASP A 757 -22.03 -7.86 13.30
C ASP A 757 -23.54 -7.63 13.25
N VAL A 758 -24.34 -8.54 13.83
CA VAL A 758 -25.76 -8.30 14.06
C VAL A 758 -25.97 -7.21 15.10
N ARG A 759 -25.20 -7.22 16.20
CA ARG A 759 -25.28 -6.14 17.22
C ARG A 759 -24.90 -4.79 16.62
N LYS A 760 -23.80 -4.73 15.85
CA LYS A 760 -23.35 -3.54 15.09
C LYS A 760 -24.45 -3.04 14.15
N THR A 761 -25.04 -3.94 13.36
CA THR A 761 -26.13 -3.60 12.44
C THR A 761 -27.37 -3.11 13.19
N ALA A 762 -27.74 -3.73 14.31
CA ALA A 762 -28.85 -3.29 15.15
C ALA A 762 -28.62 -1.85 15.66
N VAL A 763 -27.42 -1.53 16.12
CA VAL A 763 -27.04 -0.14 16.49
C VAL A 763 -27.24 0.80 15.30
N GLN A 764 -26.83 0.40 14.09
CA GLN A 764 -26.92 1.24 12.90
C GLN A 764 -28.35 1.52 12.45
N VAL A 765 -29.25 0.51 12.47
CA VAL A 765 -30.62 0.65 11.96
C VAL A 765 -31.62 1.22 12.97
N LEU A 766 -31.34 1.11 14.28
CA LEU A 766 -32.28 1.57 15.31
C LEU A 766 -32.54 3.08 15.20
N PRO A 767 -33.81 3.53 15.30
CA PRO A 767 -34.16 4.95 15.23
C PRO A 767 -33.37 5.80 16.23
N ARG A 768 -32.96 7.02 15.84
CA ARG A 768 -32.20 7.94 16.71
C ARG A 768 -33.12 8.64 17.71
N THR A 769 -33.50 7.92 18.78
CA THR A 769 -34.45 8.38 19.81
C THR A 769 -33.90 8.19 21.23
N PRO A 770 -34.44 8.90 22.24
CA PRO A 770 -34.10 8.65 23.65
C PRO A 770 -34.35 7.20 24.11
N ALA A 771 -35.38 6.53 23.56
CA ALA A 771 -35.67 5.12 23.87
C ALA A 771 -34.55 4.19 23.38
N THR A 772 -34.01 4.45 22.19
CA THR A 772 -32.84 3.73 21.65
C THR A 772 -31.60 3.97 22.51
N ALA A 773 -31.36 5.21 22.92
CA ALA A 773 -30.25 5.53 23.82
C ALA A 773 -30.34 4.74 25.15
N GLN A 774 -31.56 4.66 25.73
CA GLN A 774 -31.81 3.85 26.92
C GLN A 774 -31.59 2.36 26.66
N ALA A 775 -31.97 1.83 25.50
CA ALA A 775 -31.74 0.44 25.12
C ALA A 775 -30.24 0.12 25.02
N LEU A 776 -29.44 0.95 24.35
CA LEU A 776 -27.98 0.82 24.26
C LEU A 776 -27.33 0.84 25.65
N MET A 777 -27.79 1.72 26.53
CA MET A 777 -27.34 1.76 27.93
C MET A 777 -27.71 0.48 28.69
N SER A 778 -28.92 -0.07 28.49
CA SER A 778 -29.39 -1.27 29.20
C SER A 778 -28.61 -2.55 28.86
N VAL A 779 -27.95 -2.56 27.70
CA VAL A 779 -27.10 -3.68 27.25
C VAL A 779 -25.60 -3.41 27.44
N ASN A 780 -25.24 -2.27 28.06
CA ASN A 780 -23.86 -1.81 28.21
C ASN A 780 -23.11 -1.74 26.87
N ALA A 781 -23.72 -1.19 25.82
CA ALA A 781 -23.14 -1.19 24.47
C ALA A 781 -21.76 -0.48 24.37
N LEU A 782 -21.47 0.47 25.28
CA LEU A 782 -20.15 1.13 25.39
C LEU A 782 -19.04 0.21 25.94
N GLU A 783 -19.41 -0.92 26.50
CA GLU A 783 -18.53 -1.94 27.10
C GLU A 783 -18.67 -3.28 26.36
N ASP A 784 -19.18 -3.28 25.12
CA ASP A 784 -19.24 -4.49 24.29
C ASP A 784 -17.84 -5.06 24.06
N LYS A 785 -17.73 -6.40 24.00
CA LYS A 785 -16.46 -7.09 23.74
C LYS A 785 -15.92 -6.82 22.33
N GLU A 786 -16.79 -6.49 21.39
CA GLU A 786 -16.43 -6.13 20.03
C GLU A 786 -16.23 -4.61 19.90
N PRO A 787 -15.00 -4.12 19.65
CA PRO A 787 -14.73 -2.69 19.50
C PRO A 787 -15.56 -1.98 18.43
N LEU A 788 -15.93 -2.65 17.34
CA LEU A 788 -16.79 -2.05 16.31
C LEU A 788 -18.22 -1.79 16.80
N VAL A 789 -18.73 -2.57 17.76
CA VAL A 789 -20.03 -2.30 18.41
C VAL A 789 -19.91 -1.06 19.30
N VAL A 790 -18.81 -0.94 20.06
CA VAL A 790 -18.52 0.25 20.89
C VAL A 790 -18.43 1.51 20.02
N LEU A 791 -17.66 1.44 18.92
CA LEU A 791 -17.51 2.54 17.97
C LEU A 791 -18.87 2.97 17.40
N ASN A 792 -19.65 2.04 16.86
CA ASN A 792 -20.97 2.37 16.30
C ASN A 792 -21.95 2.88 17.37
N SER A 793 -21.83 2.42 18.62
CA SER A 793 -22.65 2.92 19.73
C SER A 793 -22.31 4.36 20.09
N LEU A 794 -21.02 4.71 20.13
CA LEU A 794 -20.57 6.09 20.32
C LEU A 794 -21.08 7.00 19.20
N LEU A 795 -21.00 6.55 17.94
CA LEU A 795 -21.59 7.28 16.81
C LEU A 795 -23.10 7.46 16.97
N ALA A 796 -23.84 6.42 17.37
CA ALA A 796 -25.28 6.52 17.62
C ALA A 796 -25.61 7.52 18.74
N PHE A 797 -24.80 7.60 19.80
CA PHE A 797 -24.99 8.60 20.87
C PHE A 797 -24.75 10.04 20.40
N THR A 798 -24.01 10.27 19.31
CA THR A 798 -23.86 11.62 18.74
C THR A 798 -25.12 12.13 18.03
N GLU A 799 -26.05 11.22 17.69
CA GLU A 799 -27.27 11.53 16.94
C GLU A 799 -28.54 11.53 17.81
N VAL A 800 -28.40 11.34 19.14
CA VAL A 800 -29.51 11.42 20.11
C VAL A 800 -29.27 12.55 21.12
N PRO A 801 -30.33 13.14 21.72
CA PRO A 801 -30.15 14.18 22.73
C PRO A 801 -29.30 13.71 23.90
N LEU A 802 -28.34 14.53 24.31
CA LEU A 802 -27.54 14.27 25.51
C LEU A 802 -28.41 14.36 26.76
N THR A 803 -28.20 13.41 27.68
CA THR A 803 -28.76 13.42 29.04
C THR A 803 -27.62 13.30 30.03
N PRO A 804 -27.77 13.76 31.29
CA PRO A 804 -26.72 13.61 32.30
C PRO A 804 -26.18 12.18 32.46
N THR A 805 -27.05 11.18 32.25
CA THR A 805 -26.70 9.75 32.26
C THR A 805 -25.81 9.37 31.09
N ILE A 806 -26.17 9.76 29.86
CA ILE A 806 -25.39 9.49 28.64
C ILE A 806 -24.03 10.20 28.72
N GLU A 807 -24.03 11.48 29.09
CA GLU A 807 -22.82 12.27 29.25
C GLU A 807 -21.86 11.61 30.23
N LYS A 808 -22.37 11.20 31.40
CA LYS A 808 -21.57 10.50 32.41
C LYS A 808 -21.03 9.17 31.88
N ALA A 809 -21.83 8.40 31.14
CA ALA A 809 -21.42 7.12 30.60
C ALA A 809 -20.27 7.25 29.60
N ILE A 810 -20.40 8.15 28.62
CA ILE A 810 -19.37 8.39 27.60
C ILE A 810 -18.07 8.88 28.24
N LEU A 811 -18.14 9.86 29.14
CA LEU A 811 -16.94 10.40 29.81
C LEU A 811 -16.30 9.39 30.76
N THR A 812 -17.09 8.55 31.44
CA THR A 812 -16.56 7.47 32.28
C THR A 812 -15.85 6.42 31.43
N ARG A 813 -16.43 6.04 30.29
CA ARG A 813 -15.79 5.12 29.35
C ARG A 813 -14.50 5.70 28.81
N LEU A 814 -14.51 6.96 28.36
CA LEU A 814 -13.32 7.68 27.88
C LEU A 814 -12.16 7.62 28.87
N GLU A 815 -12.42 7.93 30.15
CA GLU A 815 -11.39 7.92 31.21
C GLU A 815 -10.85 6.53 31.56
N LYS A 816 -11.66 5.48 31.40
CA LYS A 816 -11.26 4.10 31.69
C LYS A 816 -10.59 3.39 30.50
N SER A 817 -10.65 3.98 29.31
CA SER A 817 -10.22 3.35 28.08
C SER A 817 -8.70 3.17 28.03
N THR A 818 -8.27 1.96 27.66
CA THR A 818 -6.85 1.59 27.49
C THR A 818 -6.49 1.35 26.02
N GLU A 819 -7.46 1.43 25.11
CA GLU A 819 -7.36 1.08 23.69
C GLU A 819 -6.69 2.17 22.85
N ALA A 820 -5.68 2.84 23.39
CA ALA A 820 -5.07 3.97 22.71
C ALA A 820 -4.23 3.55 21.48
N ASP A 821 -3.85 2.27 21.39
CA ASP A 821 -3.26 1.65 20.18
C ASP A 821 -4.32 1.17 19.17
N ASP A 822 -5.61 1.19 19.53
CA ASP A 822 -6.68 0.96 18.55
C ASP A 822 -6.75 2.15 17.58
N ARG A 823 -6.91 1.83 16.29
CA ARG A 823 -6.84 2.84 15.24
C ARG A 823 -7.97 3.85 15.33
N TRP A 824 -9.22 3.45 15.53
CA TRP A 824 -10.36 4.38 15.41
C TRP A 824 -11.00 4.74 16.74
N MET A 825 -10.64 4.07 17.84
CA MET A 825 -11.17 4.40 19.16
C MET A 825 -10.88 5.85 19.59
N PRO A 826 -9.64 6.39 19.45
CA PRO A 826 -9.39 7.80 19.74
C PRO A 826 -10.24 8.76 18.88
N ASP A 827 -10.42 8.45 17.59
CA ASP A 827 -11.17 9.27 16.64
C ASP A 827 -12.68 9.26 16.92
N VAL A 828 -13.27 8.12 17.28
CA VAL A 828 -14.70 8.07 17.61
C VAL A 828 -15.02 8.76 18.94
N PHE A 829 -14.11 8.71 19.92
CA PHE A 829 -14.25 9.55 21.12
C PHE A 829 -14.11 11.03 20.79
N ALA A 830 -13.21 11.41 19.88
CA ALA A 830 -13.08 12.78 19.43
C ALA A 830 -14.35 13.28 18.73
N VAL A 831 -14.96 12.44 17.89
CA VAL A 831 -16.29 12.68 17.30
C VAL A 831 -17.33 12.90 18.38
N ALA A 832 -17.41 12.02 19.39
CA ALA A 832 -18.35 12.17 20.50
C ALA A 832 -18.13 13.45 21.31
N LEU A 833 -16.87 13.84 21.56
CA LEU A 833 -16.53 15.07 22.28
C LEU A 833 -16.96 16.34 21.52
N ASN A 834 -16.87 16.32 20.19
CA ASN A 834 -17.19 17.46 19.32
C ASN A 834 -18.65 17.52 18.87
N ALA A 835 -19.38 16.40 18.93
CA ALA A 835 -20.82 16.37 18.69
C ALA A 835 -21.58 17.34 19.60
N HIS A 836 -22.84 17.63 19.26
CA HIS A 836 -23.72 18.52 20.04
C HIS A 836 -23.09 19.89 20.35
N GLY A 837 -22.34 20.46 19.41
CA GLY A 837 -21.65 21.76 19.60
C GLY A 837 -20.47 21.72 20.58
N GLY A 838 -19.91 20.53 20.87
CA GLY A 838 -18.77 20.38 21.76
C GLY A 838 -19.11 20.42 23.26
N VAL A 839 -20.37 20.19 23.64
CA VAL A 839 -20.82 20.16 25.05
C VAL A 839 -20.01 19.16 25.87
N LEU A 840 -19.79 17.95 25.34
CA LEU A 840 -18.99 16.92 26.02
C LEU A 840 -17.52 17.33 26.17
N ARG A 841 -16.90 17.91 25.13
CA ARG A 841 -15.53 18.46 25.20
C ARG A 841 -15.40 19.49 26.31
N GLN A 842 -16.30 20.46 26.38
CA GLN A 842 -16.27 21.51 27.40
C GLN A 842 -16.43 20.92 28.81
N LYS A 843 -17.41 20.05 29.00
CA LYS A 843 -17.65 19.38 30.29
C LYS A 843 -16.45 18.55 30.74
N TYR A 844 -15.85 17.81 29.81
CA TYR A 844 -14.66 17.01 30.06
C TYR A 844 -13.47 17.88 30.49
N LEU A 845 -13.22 18.99 29.77
CA LEU A 845 -12.17 19.94 30.13
C LEU A 845 -12.40 20.55 31.52
N THR A 846 -13.62 20.96 31.85
CA THR A 846 -13.95 21.50 33.18
C THR A 846 -13.69 20.47 34.30
N GLN A 847 -14.09 19.21 34.09
CA GLN A 847 -13.84 18.13 35.05
C GLN A 847 -12.33 17.92 35.26
N ARG A 848 -11.57 17.92 34.16
CA ARG A 848 -10.14 17.69 34.20
C ARG A 848 -9.36 18.82 34.86
N VAL A 849 -9.73 20.09 34.61
CA VAL A 849 -9.18 21.26 35.32
C VAL A 849 -9.44 21.16 36.82
N ALA A 850 -10.66 20.81 37.22
CA ALA A 850 -11.00 20.63 38.63
C ALA A 850 -10.17 19.52 39.29
N THR A 851 -9.99 18.39 38.61
CA THR A 851 -9.14 17.29 39.08
C THR A 851 -7.66 17.72 39.19
N ALA A 852 -7.10 18.41 38.20
CA ALA A 852 -5.73 18.92 38.23
C ALA A 852 -5.51 19.91 39.40
N ALA A 853 -6.45 20.81 39.64
CA ALA A 853 -6.42 21.73 40.77
C ALA A 853 -6.50 21.01 42.13
N SER A 854 -7.26 19.91 42.21
CA SER A 854 -7.34 19.08 43.42
C SER A 854 -6.06 18.27 43.67
N ALA A 855 -5.42 17.77 42.61
CA ALA A 855 -4.15 17.05 42.70
C ALA A 855 -2.99 17.98 43.12
N GLN A 856 -2.96 19.22 42.60
CA GLN A 856 -2.00 20.24 43.05
C GLN A 856 -2.15 20.60 44.53
N LYS A 857 -3.37 20.54 45.09
CA LYS A 857 -3.62 20.73 46.53
C LYS A 857 -3.21 19.54 47.40
N SER A 858 -3.11 18.32 46.85
CA SER A 858 -2.66 17.13 47.60
C SER A 858 -1.15 16.86 47.50
N THR A 859 -0.43 17.49 46.56
CA THR A 859 1.00 17.25 46.31
C THR A 859 1.96 18.19 47.04
N SER A 860 1.50 19.04 47.97
CA SER A 860 2.40 19.88 48.79
C SER A 860 3.20 19.11 49.85
N ALA A 861 3.15 17.78 49.86
CA ALA A 861 3.84 16.91 50.81
C ALA A 861 4.42 15.64 50.15
N ALA A 862 5.23 15.78 49.10
CA ALA A 862 6.32 14.84 48.76
C ALA A 862 6.94 15.22 47.40
N LYS A 863 8.03 16.00 47.41
CA LYS A 863 9.02 15.99 46.34
C LYS A 863 10.39 15.89 46.97
N LYS A 864 10.93 14.66 46.98
CA LYS A 864 12.35 14.40 47.19
C LYS A 864 12.93 14.24 45.80
N GLU A 865 13.80 15.18 45.42
CA GLU A 865 14.56 15.12 44.17
C GLU A 865 15.37 13.83 44.14
N MET A 866 15.22 13.06 43.05
CA MET A 866 16.22 12.09 42.64
C MET A 866 16.97 12.68 41.45
N ASP A 867 18.17 13.13 41.79
CA ASP A 867 19.27 13.44 40.90
C ASP A 867 19.67 12.17 40.13
N HIS A 868 19.58 12.24 38.80
CA HIS A 868 20.23 11.30 37.89
C HIS A 868 21.20 12.07 36.99
N SER A 869 22.11 12.81 37.59
CA SER A 869 23.41 13.08 36.99
C SER A 869 24.35 11.91 37.29
N THR A 870 24.69 11.14 36.25
CA THR A 870 25.99 10.48 36.01
C THR A 870 25.85 9.35 34.98
N MET A 871 25.84 9.70 33.69
CA MET A 871 26.44 8.87 32.66
C MET A 871 27.24 9.79 31.74
N ASN A 872 28.54 9.84 32.04
CA ASN A 872 29.56 10.53 31.28
C ASN A 872 29.72 9.77 29.95
N HIS A 873 29.12 10.25 28.87
CA HIS A 873 29.44 9.75 27.53
C HIS A 873 30.82 10.28 27.16
N GLY A 874 31.82 9.41 27.30
CA GLY A 874 33.15 9.66 26.75
C GLY A 874 33.02 10.04 25.28
N SER A 875 33.54 11.23 24.95
CA SER A 875 33.75 11.63 23.58
C SER A 875 34.71 10.64 22.92
N GLN A 876 34.19 9.71 22.12
CA GLN A 876 35.02 9.03 21.14
C GLN A 876 35.50 10.09 20.15
N ALA A 877 36.81 10.31 20.13
CA ALA A 877 37.46 11.07 19.09
C ALA A 877 37.07 10.49 17.73
N LYS A 878 36.55 11.33 16.84
CA LYS A 878 36.40 11.02 15.41
C LYS A 878 37.77 10.58 14.91
N ALA A 879 37.89 9.30 14.52
CA ALA A 879 39.05 8.84 13.78
C ALA A 879 39.17 9.70 12.50
N PRO A 880 40.38 10.12 12.09
CA PRO A 880 40.54 10.83 10.83
C PRO A 880 40.06 9.91 9.71
N ALA A 881 39.19 10.44 8.83
CA ALA A 881 38.73 9.73 7.65
C ALA A 881 39.96 9.32 6.83
N LYS A 882 40.20 8.01 6.69
CA LYS A 882 41.16 7.50 5.73
C LYS A 882 40.59 7.79 4.35
N VAL A 883 41.21 8.69 3.61
CA VAL A 883 40.91 8.89 2.20
C VAL A 883 41.44 7.67 1.44
N VAL A 884 40.57 6.94 0.75
CA VAL A 884 40.97 5.83 -0.12
C VAL A 884 41.72 6.42 -1.32
N GLN A 885 42.99 6.08 -1.48
CA GLN A 885 43.84 6.66 -2.52
C GLN A 885 43.67 5.93 -3.86
N GLY A 886 43.43 6.69 -4.94
CA GLY A 886 43.39 6.18 -6.32
C GLY A 886 42.01 5.80 -6.87
N LYS A 887 40.93 5.86 -6.09
CA LYS A 887 39.55 5.51 -6.51
C LYS A 887 38.47 6.41 -5.85
N ALA A 888 37.24 6.32 -6.35
CA ALA A 888 36.05 6.85 -5.68
C ALA A 888 35.57 5.82 -4.65
N GLU A 889 34.97 6.29 -3.56
CA GLU A 889 34.44 5.42 -2.50
C GLU A 889 33.17 6.07 -1.94
N LEU A 890 31.99 5.55 -2.26
CA LEU A 890 30.75 6.08 -1.72
C LEU A 890 30.46 5.44 -0.37
N ALA A 891 30.02 6.25 0.57
CA ALA A 891 29.61 5.74 1.88
C ALA A 891 28.44 6.53 2.42
N ILE A 892 27.45 5.81 2.97
CA ILE A 892 26.39 6.45 3.74
C ILE A 892 26.97 6.85 5.10
N THR A 893 27.07 8.14 5.36
CA THR A 893 27.68 8.68 6.59
C THR A 893 26.66 8.98 7.68
N ASN A 894 25.39 9.15 7.33
CA ASN A 894 24.31 9.32 8.28
C ASN A 894 22.93 9.00 7.67
N VAL A 895 22.04 8.51 8.51
CA VAL A 895 20.59 8.44 8.25
C VAL A 895 19.91 9.20 9.39
N SER A 896 18.97 10.09 9.10
CA SER A 896 18.20 10.81 10.12
C SER A 896 16.73 10.93 9.71
N ILE A 897 15.88 11.30 10.68
CA ILE A 897 14.47 11.61 10.43
C ILE A 897 14.09 12.98 11.01
N GLU A 898 13.10 13.61 10.39
CA GLU A 898 12.54 14.89 10.81
C GLU A 898 11.00 14.80 10.87
N PRO A 899 10.38 14.94 12.05
CA PRO A 899 11.01 15.16 13.36
C PRO A 899 11.78 13.91 13.86
N GLY A 900 12.76 14.11 14.75
CA GLY A 900 13.63 13.05 15.28
C GLY A 900 12.95 12.01 16.19
N SER A 901 11.72 12.29 16.64
CA SER A 901 10.89 11.40 17.46
C SER A 901 9.43 11.66 17.11
N PRO A 902 8.97 11.21 15.92
CA PRO A 902 7.62 11.48 15.46
C PRO A 902 6.60 10.78 16.35
N TYR A 903 5.41 11.36 16.44
CA TYR A 903 4.29 10.65 17.03
C TYR A 903 3.57 9.75 16.03
N VAL A 904 2.74 8.84 16.53
CA VAL A 904 1.78 8.08 15.74
C VAL A 904 0.98 9.04 14.84
N ARG A 905 0.90 8.71 13.54
CA ARG A 905 0.25 9.47 12.46
C ARG A 905 0.89 10.82 12.15
N GLU A 906 2.11 11.06 12.61
CA GLU A 906 2.92 12.19 12.20
C GLU A 906 3.89 11.76 11.11
N TYR A 907 3.91 12.52 10.00
CA TYR A 907 4.84 12.25 8.91
C TYR A 907 6.27 12.60 9.34
N ALA A 908 7.17 11.63 9.19
CA ALA A 908 8.60 11.76 9.38
C ALA A 908 9.32 11.66 8.03
N ARG A 909 10.07 12.70 7.66
CA ARG A 909 10.93 12.69 6.48
C ARG A 909 12.25 12.01 6.82
N VAL A 910 12.73 11.12 5.95
CA VAL A 910 14.06 10.50 6.05
C VAL A 910 15.07 11.32 5.26
N VAL A 911 16.27 11.49 5.82
CA VAL A 911 17.42 12.13 5.18
C VAL A 911 18.57 11.13 5.17
N VAL A 912 19.13 10.86 3.99
CA VAL A 912 20.31 10.00 3.81
C VAL A 912 21.49 10.89 3.40
N GLU A 913 22.58 10.86 4.15
CA GLU A 913 23.81 11.60 3.85
C GLU A 913 24.83 10.64 3.24
N ILE A 914 25.27 10.93 2.02
CA ILE A 914 26.21 10.11 1.24
C ILE A 914 27.47 10.93 1.00
N THR A 915 28.62 10.40 1.39
CA THR A 915 29.91 11.07 1.23
C THR A 915 30.81 10.27 0.29
N ASN A 916 31.47 10.92 -0.66
CA ASN A 916 32.59 10.31 -1.38
C ASN A 916 33.85 10.38 -0.49
N GLN A 917 34.22 9.26 0.11
CA GLN A 917 35.40 9.12 0.97
C GLN A 917 36.69 8.79 0.18
N GLY A 918 36.57 8.63 -1.14
CA GLY A 918 37.67 8.39 -2.06
C GLY A 918 38.42 9.67 -2.43
N SER A 919 39.51 9.49 -3.17
CA SER A 919 40.34 10.59 -3.71
C SER A 919 40.02 10.92 -5.16
N VAL A 920 39.15 10.14 -5.81
CA VAL A 920 38.67 10.36 -7.18
C VAL A 920 37.18 10.71 -7.16
N ALA A 921 36.75 11.63 -8.03
CA ALA A 921 35.36 12.00 -8.16
C ALA A 921 34.54 10.88 -8.82
N VAL A 922 33.29 10.70 -8.41
CA VAL A 922 32.32 9.90 -9.19
C VAL A 922 31.94 10.72 -10.44
N PRO A 923 32.12 10.18 -11.66
CA PRO A 923 31.73 10.86 -12.89
C PRO A 923 30.21 11.09 -12.97
N ALA A 924 29.78 12.15 -13.66
CA ALA A 924 28.34 12.49 -13.75
C ALA A 924 27.52 11.51 -14.61
N ASP A 925 28.17 10.76 -15.50
CA ASP A 925 27.59 9.71 -16.33
C ASP A 925 27.41 8.37 -15.59
N VAL A 926 28.07 8.21 -14.45
CA VAL A 926 27.82 7.09 -13.52
C VAL A 926 26.76 7.55 -12.52
N VAL A 927 25.60 6.88 -12.52
CA VAL A 927 24.47 7.21 -11.65
C VAL A 927 24.23 6.06 -10.67
N PRO A 928 24.85 6.09 -9.48
CA PRO A 928 24.66 5.04 -8.48
C PRO A 928 23.20 4.97 -8.02
N LEU A 929 22.71 3.74 -7.83
CA LEU A 929 21.39 3.48 -7.27
C LEU A 929 21.42 3.65 -5.75
N VAL A 930 20.45 4.34 -5.18
CA VAL A 930 20.24 4.39 -3.72
C VAL A 930 18.90 3.76 -3.39
N THR A 931 18.89 2.74 -2.53
CA THR A 931 17.67 2.16 -1.97
C THR A 931 17.49 2.59 -0.52
N VAL A 932 16.23 2.76 -0.10
CA VAL A 932 15.87 3.08 1.30
C VAL A 932 14.69 2.22 1.73
N ASP A 933 14.94 1.29 2.63
CA ASP A 933 13.97 0.40 3.25
C ASP A 933 13.57 0.91 4.63
N ILE A 934 12.26 0.98 4.90
CA ILE A 934 11.69 1.36 6.19
C ILE A 934 10.87 0.19 6.72
N ARG A 935 11.22 -0.30 7.91
CA ARG A 935 10.61 -1.49 8.54
C ARG A 935 10.29 -1.25 10.01
N GLY A 936 9.19 -1.81 10.49
CA GLY A 936 8.78 -1.71 11.91
C GLY A 936 7.64 -0.72 12.12
N GLY A 937 6.98 -0.78 13.28
CA GLY A 937 5.76 0.02 13.53
C GLY A 937 4.59 -0.30 12.58
N GLY A 938 4.54 -1.52 12.01
CA GLY A 938 3.57 -1.90 10.99
C GLY A 938 3.92 -1.45 9.57
N LEU A 939 5.12 -0.90 9.34
CA LEU A 939 5.54 -0.42 8.03
C LEU A 939 6.45 -1.43 7.32
N SER A 940 6.21 -1.59 6.01
CA SER A 940 7.13 -2.20 5.04
C SER A 940 7.16 -1.36 3.78
N LEU A 941 8.05 -0.36 3.73
CA LEU A 941 8.17 0.60 2.63
C LEU A 941 9.55 0.55 2.00
N ASN A 942 9.60 0.63 0.67
CA ASN A 942 10.84 0.64 -0.12
C ASN A 942 10.86 1.86 -1.03
N TYR A 943 11.96 2.58 -1.04
CA TYR A 943 12.20 3.69 -1.96
C TYR A 943 13.45 3.45 -2.77
N VAL A 944 13.44 3.97 -3.99
CA VAL A 944 14.56 3.90 -4.93
C VAL A 944 14.89 5.30 -5.44
N SER A 945 16.17 5.63 -5.54
CA SER A 945 16.66 6.90 -6.04
C SER A 945 17.86 6.72 -6.98
N ARG A 946 17.81 7.41 -8.12
CA ARG A 946 18.86 7.59 -9.13
C ARG A 946 19.24 9.08 -9.25
N ASN A 947 19.09 9.85 -8.16
CA ASN A 947 19.34 11.29 -8.16
C ASN A 947 20.82 11.67 -7.97
N LEU A 948 21.73 10.70 -7.89
CA LEU A 948 23.18 10.93 -7.85
C LEU A 948 23.77 11.12 -9.27
N ASN A 949 23.20 12.04 -10.04
CA ASN A 949 23.48 12.21 -11.48
C ASN A 949 24.32 13.45 -11.84
N LYS A 950 24.97 14.08 -10.85
CA LYS A 950 25.80 15.28 -11.04
C LYS A 950 27.29 15.03 -10.78
N GLY A 951 27.66 13.77 -10.54
CA GLY A 951 28.96 13.42 -9.96
C GLY A 951 29.06 13.81 -8.50
N ILE A 952 30.07 13.26 -7.80
CA ILE A 952 30.32 13.52 -6.37
C ILE A 952 31.83 13.72 -6.18
N ALA A 953 32.25 14.92 -5.80
CA ALA A 953 33.66 15.25 -5.62
C ALA A 953 34.26 14.56 -4.38
N PRO A 954 35.59 14.32 -4.34
CA PRO A 954 36.27 13.81 -3.15
C PRO A 954 35.94 14.63 -1.89
N GLY A 955 35.46 13.98 -0.84
CA GLY A 955 35.04 14.58 0.43
C GLY A 955 33.68 15.28 0.41
N GLU A 956 33.01 15.39 -0.75
CA GLU A 956 31.67 15.97 -0.85
C GLU A 956 30.63 15.08 -0.18
N THR A 957 29.68 15.70 0.54
CA THR A 957 28.54 15.01 1.15
C THR A 957 27.23 15.51 0.54
N ILE A 958 26.48 14.60 -0.05
CA ILE A 958 25.16 14.85 -0.63
C ILE A 958 24.08 14.44 0.37
N LYS A 959 23.06 15.29 0.53
CA LYS A 959 21.85 14.96 1.30
C LYS A 959 20.74 14.56 0.36
N LEU A 960 20.29 13.32 0.47
CA LEU A 960 19.22 12.76 -0.32
C LEU A 960 17.97 12.62 0.56
N THR A 961 16.87 13.21 0.10
CA THR A 961 15.58 13.19 0.82
C THR A 961 14.43 12.68 -0.05
N GLU A 962 14.74 12.28 -1.27
CA GLU A 962 13.74 11.88 -2.27
C GLU A 962 14.26 10.77 -3.18
N GLY A 963 13.33 9.88 -3.51
CA GLY A 963 13.45 8.87 -4.54
C GLY A 963 12.86 9.34 -5.86
N ASN A 964 13.16 8.58 -6.91
CA ASN A 964 12.63 8.73 -8.26
C ASN A 964 12.45 7.33 -8.85
N ASN A 965 11.40 6.64 -8.39
CA ASN A 965 10.95 5.37 -8.93
C ASN A 965 9.88 5.62 -10.00
N GLY A 966 10.30 6.12 -11.17
CA GLY A 966 9.39 6.63 -12.20
C GLY A 966 9.68 8.08 -12.62
N PRO A 967 8.76 8.70 -13.37
CA PRO A 967 8.84 10.12 -13.73
C PRO A 967 8.63 11.05 -12.53
N TRP A 968 8.11 10.52 -11.41
CA TRP A 968 7.78 11.28 -10.21
C TRP A 968 8.88 11.21 -9.16
N ARG A 969 9.03 12.30 -8.40
CA ARG A 969 9.86 12.34 -7.19
C ARG A 969 9.00 12.10 -5.97
N SER A 970 9.44 11.19 -5.11
CA SER A 970 8.78 10.87 -3.84
C SER A 970 9.72 11.16 -2.69
N THR A 971 9.33 12.02 -1.75
CA THR A 971 10.11 12.22 -0.53
C THR A 971 10.25 10.89 0.23
N PHE A 972 11.45 10.58 0.70
CA PHE A 972 11.64 9.48 1.63
C PHE A 972 10.94 9.82 2.95
N GLY A 973 10.04 8.97 3.40
CA GLY A 973 9.38 9.21 4.67
C GLY A 973 8.35 8.14 5.02
N PHE A 974 7.75 8.32 6.18
CA PHE A 974 6.71 7.43 6.69
C PHE A 974 5.82 8.17 7.68
N ALA A 975 4.61 7.66 7.87
CA ALA A 975 3.79 7.95 9.03
C ALA A 975 3.38 6.59 9.61
N SER A 976 3.74 6.34 10.87
CA SER A 976 3.43 5.07 11.52
C SER A 976 2.09 5.15 12.23
N ASP A 977 1.24 4.14 12.05
CA ASP A 977 -0.01 3.99 12.80
C ASP A 977 0.20 3.40 14.21
N GLN A 978 1.40 2.87 14.48
CA GLN A 978 1.75 2.23 15.75
C GLN A 978 2.95 2.92 16.40
N ALA A 979 2.96 2.96 17.73
CA ALA A 979 4.14 3.34 18.49
C ALA A 979 5.19 2.23 18.45
N GLY A 980 6.45 2.58 18.68
CA GLY A 980 7.57 1.63 18.76
C GLY A 980 8.68 1.92 17.77
N LYS A 981 9.51 0.90 17.52
CA LYS A 981 10.74 1.05 16.74
C LYS A 981 10.48 0.95 15.25
N VAL A 982 10.99 1.93 14.51
CA VAL A 982 11.08 1.94 13.04
C VAL A 982 12.55 1.97 12.66
N THR A 983 12.98 1.02 11.85
CA THR A 983 14.32 0.96 11.29
C THR A 983 14.31 1.44 9.85
N VAL A 984 15.20 2.37 9.54
CA VAL A 984 15.56 2.77 8.17
C VAL A 984 16.89 2.11 7.81
N THR A 985 16.92 1.37 6.71
CA THR A 985 18.13 0.86 6.07
C THR A 985 18.28 1.58 4.74
N ALA A 986 19.44 2.16 4.47
CA ALA A 986 19.74 2.75 3.18
C ALA A 986 20.97 2.06 2.59
N THR A 987 20.98 1.85 1.27
CA THR A 987 22.10 1.28 0.53
C THR A 987 22.41 2.18 -0.66
N VAL A 988 23.69 2.55 -0.87
CA VAL A 988 24.18 3.27 -2.05
C VAL A 988 24.93 2.30 -2.95
N ASP A 989 24.85 2.53 -4.26
CA ASP A 989 25.49 1.73 -5.30
C ASP A 989 25.19 0.23 -5.22
N ALA A 990 23.93 -0.14 -5.01
CA ALA A 990 23.52 -1.54 -4.90
C ALA A 990 23.86 -2.39 -6.15
N ASP A 991 23.98 -1.75 -7.32
CA ASP A 991 24.34 -2.38 -8.59
C ASP A 991 25.87 -2.46 -8.81
N ASN A 992 26.68 -1.93 -7.89
CA ASN A 992 28.14 -1.84 -7.96
C ASN A 992 28.64 -1.19 -9.27
N VAL A 993 28.05 -0.06 -9.67
CA VAL A 993 28.44 0.67 -10.88
C VAL A 993 29.64 1.60 -10.66
N VAL A 994 29.99 1.89 -9.40
CA VAL A 994 31.20 2.61 -9.01
C VAL A 994 32.28 1.58 -8.64
N PRO A 995 33.46 1.59 -9.29
CA PRO A 995 34.54 0.66 -8.95
C PRO A 995 35.19 0.99 -7.60
N GLU A 996 34.77 0.32 -6.53
CA GLU A 996 35.26 0.54 -5.15
C GLU A 996 36.46 -0.39 -4.78
N GLU A 997 37.03 -0.26 -3.58
CA GLU A 997 38.10 -1.14 -3.07
C GLU A 997 37.56 -2.37 -2.33
N ASP A 998 36.46 -2.23 -1.60
CA ASP A 998 35.77 -3.29 -0.85
C ASP A 998 34.28 -3.28 -1.23
N GLU A 999 33.87 -4.15 -2.18
CA GLU A 999 32.51 -4.16 -2.75
C GLU A 999 31.38 -4.45 -1.72
N GLU A 1000 31.71 -4.71 -0.46
CA GLU A 1000 30.77 -5.27 0.52
C GLU A 1000 30.60 -4.48 1.84
N ARG A 1001 31.38 -3.44 2.16
CA ARG A 1001 31.43 -2.94 3.57
C ARG A 1001 31.10 -1.47 3.84
N ASN A 1002 30.98 -0.60 2.83
CA ASN A 1002 30.81 0.86 2.98
C ASN A 1002 29.46 1.39 2.47
N ASN A 1003 28.65 0.54 1.84
CA ASN A 1003 27.50 0.99 1.05
C ASN A 1003 26.15 0.96 1.78
N THR A 1004 26.03 0.32 2.94
CA THR A 1004 24.76 0.20 3.66
C THR A 1004 24.82 0.75 5.07
N MET A 1005 23.83 1.56 5.47
CA MET A 1005 23.65 2.03 6.85
C MET A 1005 22.24 1.72 7.36
N ARG A 1006 22.15 1.23 8.59
CA ARG A 1006 20.90 0.94 9.29
C ARG A 1006 20.77 1.76 10.57
N LYS A 1007 19.66 2.47 10.74
CA LYS A 1007 19.36 3.24 11.96
C LYS A 1007 17.92 3.07 12.42
N THR A 1008 17.73 2.97 13.74
CA THR A 1008 16.41 2.77 14.34
C THR A 1008 15.97 4.02 15.10
N PHE A 1009 14.70 4.35 14.99
CA PHE A 1009 14.04 5.50 15.59
C PHE A 1009 12.79 5.08 16.35
N ASP A 1010 12.40 5.83 17.37
CA ASP A 1010 11.21 5.58 18.18
C ASP A 1010 10.05 6.47 17.74
N VAL A 1011 8.91 5.84 17.42
CA VAL A 1011 7.62 6.50 17.23
C VAL A 1011 6.87 6.51 18.55
N ARG A 1012 6.42 7.69 18.98
CA ARG A 1012 5.74 7.89 20.28
C ARG A 1012 4.23 7.98 20.13
N ARG A 1013 3.49 7.71 21.20
CA ARG A 1013 2.04 7.99 21.30
C ARG A 1013 1.78 8.75 22.59
N LEU A 1014 0.65 9.45 22.67
CA LEU A 1014 0.13 9.96 23.95
C LEU A 1014 -0.30 8.77 24.80
N ASP A 1015 0.12 8.70 26.06
CA ASP A 1015 0.00 7.48 26.88
C ASP A 1015 -1.46 7.04 27.09
N ARG A 1016 -2.33 7.97 27.51
CA ARG A 1016 -3.76 7.69 27.75
C ARG A 1016 -4.60 7.86 26.48
N LEU A 1017 -5.60 7.00 26.32
CA LEU A 1017 -6.58 7.15 25.26
C LEU A 1017 -7.31 8.50 25.35
N SER A 1018 -7.62 8.96 26.57
CA SER A 1018 -8.33 10.22 26.76
C SER A 1018 -7.52 11.45 26.34
N ASP A 1019 -6.19 11.42 26.49
CA ASP A 1019 -5.29 12.45 25.94
C ASP A 1019 -5.27 12.41 24.43
N PHE A 1020 -5.20 11.22 23.85
CA PHE A 1020 -5.21 11.07 22.39
C PHE A 1020 -6.55 11.52 21.79
N ALA A 1021 -7.67 11.08 22.34
CA ALA A 1021 -9.00 11.53 21.92
C ALA A 1021 -9.18 13.04 22.08
N LEU A 1022 -8.64 13.64 23.15
CA LEU A 1022 -8.66 15.09 23.33
C LEU A 1022 -7.83 15.82 22.27
N GLU A 1023 -6.62 15.32 21.95
CA GLU A 1023 -5.80 15.85 20.85
C GLU A 1023 -6.56 15.82 19.53
N ARG A 1024 -7.16 14.68 19.18
CA ARG A 1024 -7.95 14.50 17.96
C ARG A 1024 -9.18 15.42 17.94
N ALA A 1025 -9.89 15.56 19.06
CA ALA A 1025 -11.05 16.45 19.18
C ALA A 1025 -10.66 17.92 18.98
N VAL A 1026 -9.56 18.36 19.61
CA VAL A 1026 -9.07 19.73 19.48
C VAL A 1026 -8.52 19.99 18.07
N ARG A 1027 -7.83 19.01 17.46
CA ARG A 1027 -7.38 19.08 16.06
C ARG A 1027 -8.54 19.30 15.10
N SER A 1028 -9.58 18.49 15.24
CA SER A 1028 -10.80 18.60 14.46
C SER A 1028 -11.42 20.00 14.60
N TYR A 1029 -11.64 20.45 15.85
CA TYR A 1029 -12.24 21.75 16.16
C TYR A 1029 -11.41 22.94 15.66
N ALA A 1030 -10.08 22.92 15.86
CA ALA A 1030 -9.19 23.99 15.46
C ALA A 1030 -9.13 24.21 13.93
N SER A 1031 -9.54 23.21 13.14
CA SER A 1031 -9.55 23.31 11.67
C SER A 1031 -10.61 24.27 11.11
N TYR A 1032 -11.67 24.54 11.89
CA TYR A 1032 -12.74 25.46 11.51
C TYR A 1032 -13.03 26.55 12.55
N ALA A 1033 -12.52 26.43 13.77
CA ALA A 1033 -12.73 27.41 14.83
C ALA A 1033 -12.15 28.81 14.53
N SER A 1034 -12.71 29.84 15.17
CA SER A 1034 -12.16 31.20 15.15
C SER A 1034 -10.83 31.30 15.92
N ALA A 1035 -10.03 32.32 15.60
CA ALA A 1035 -8.81 32.65 16.32
C ALA A 1035 -9.02 32.74 17.84
N ASP A 1036 -10.07 33.46 18.27
CA ASP A 1036 -10.40 33.64 19.68
C ASP A 1036 -10.78 32.32 20.37
N SER A 1037 -11.51 31.45 19.68
CA SER A 1037 -11.88 30.13 20.18
C SER A 1037 -10.65 29.24 20.39
N VAL A 1038 -9.68 29.31 19.46
CA VAL A 1038 -8.41 28.59 19.59
C VAL A 1038 -7.58 29.14 20.75
N MET A 1039 -7.54 30.46 20.94
CA MET A 1039 -6.86 31.07 22.09
C MET A 1039 -7.52 30.67 23.42
N ALA A 1040 -8.86 30.58 23.49
CA ALA A 1040 -9.57 30.11 24.68
C ALA A 1040 -9.23 28.66 25.05
N ILE A 1041 -9.09 27.79 24.05
CA ILE A 1041 -8.61 26.41 24.21
C ILE A 1041 -7.19 26.40 24.78
N LEU A 1042 -6.28 27.19 24.22
CA LEU A 1042 -4.89 27.28 24.70
C LEU A 1042 -4.80 27.84 26.14
N LYS A 1043 -5.67 28.79 26.51
CA LYS A 1043 -5.79 29.26 27.91
C LYS A 1043 -6.23 28.14 28.85
N THR A 1044 -7.19 27.33 28.43
CA THR A 1044 -7.66 26.18 29.23
C THR A 1044 -6.55 25.12 29.37
N ALA A 1045 -5.75 24.91 28.31
CA ALA A 1045 -4.64 23.95 28.34
C ALA A 1045 -3.61 24.25 29.44
N GLN A 1046 -3.39 25.52 29.79
CA GLN A 1046 -2.50 25.92 30.90
C GLN A 1046 -2.99 25.48 32.28
N SER A 1047 -4.28 25.17 32.42
CA SER A 1047 -4.88 24.69 33.67
C SER A 1047 -4.94 23.17 33.78
N LEU A 1048 -4.37 22.44 32.81
CA LEU A 1048 -4.31 20.97 32.79
C LEU A 1048 -2.96 20.42 33.26
N ASP A 1049 -2.93 19.13 33.55
CA ASP A 1049 -1.70 18.36 33.68
C ASP A 1049 -0.84 18.39 32.39
N ALA A 1050 0.44 18.01 32.50
CA ALA A 1050 1.40 18.15 31.40
C ALA A 1050 0.95 17.43 30.12
N ASP A 1051 0.41 16.21 30.23
CA ASP A 1051 -0.04 15.41 29.09
C ASP A 1051 -1.28 16.01 28.44
N GLY A 1052 -2.23 16.49 29.25
CA GLY A 1052 -3.42 17.19 28.76
C GLY A 1052 -3.09 18.49 28.05
N ARG A 1053 -2.16 19.26 28.60
CA ARG A 1053 -1.65 20.48 27.96
C ARG A 1053 -0.98 20.15 26.64
N LEU A 1054 -0.12 19.13 26.59
CA LEU A 1054 0.53 18.66 25.37
C LEU A 1054 -0.49 18.22 24.32
N ALA A 1055 -1.49 17.43 24.69
CA ALA A 1055 -2.56 16.97 23.81
C ALA A 1055 -3.33 18.14 23.18
N MET A 1056 -3.73 19.14 23.97
CA MET A 1056 -4.45 20.32 23.46
C MET A 1056 -3.58 21.16 22.52
N VAL A 1057 -2.32 21.44 22.90
CA VAL A 1057 -1.42 22.22 22.05
C VAL A 1057 -1.14 21.50 20.74
N LYS A 1058 -0.84 20.20 20.81
CA LYS A 1058 -0.62 19.38 19.61
C LYS A 1058 -1.85 19.35 18.72
N GLY A 1059 -3.05 19.23 19.29
CA GLY A 1059 -4.30 19.28 18.56
C GLY A 1059 -4.46 20.60 17.82
N VAL A 1060 -4.23 21.74 18.49
CA VAL A 1060 -4.28 23.06 17.85
C VAL A 1060 -3.27 23.16 16.70
N LEU A 1061 -2.01 22.77 16.93
CA LEU A 1061 -0.96 22.83 15.90
C LEU A 1061 -1.23 21.91 14.70
N GLY A 1062 -1.89 20.77 14.93
CA GLY A 1062 -2.26 19.81 13.87
C GLY A 1062 -3.54 20.14 13.13
N GLY A 1063 -4.42 20.97 13.72
CA GLY A 1063 -5.71 21.35 13.15
C GLY A 1063 -5.71 22.73 12.49
N TRP A 1064 -4.92 23.66 13.01
CA TRP A 1064 -4.92 25.04 12.54
C TRP A 1064 -4.33 25.19 11.14
N ASN A 1065 -5.06 25.90 10.28
CA ASN A 1065 -4.53 26.28 8.97
C ASN A 1065 -3.51 27.43 9.12
N MET A 1066 -2.22 27.09 9.09
CA MET A 1066 -1.09 28.02 9.23
C MET A 1066 -1.05 29.14 8.17
N ARG A 1067 -1.81 29.00 7.07
CA ARG A 1067 -1.94 30.05 6.04
C ARG A 1067 -2.87 31.18 6.44
N ARG A 1068 -3.70 31.00 7.48
CA ARG A 1068 -4.52 32.07 8.04
C ARG A 1068 -3.60 33.14 8.62
N LYS A 1069 -3.95 34.41 8.40
CA LYS A 1069 -3.25 35.55 9.00
C LYS A 1069 -4.24 36.26 9.91
N GLU A 1070 -4.02 36.14 11.20
CA GLU A 1070 -4.88 36.63 12.27
C GLU A 1070 -4.10 37.61 13.16
N THR A 1071 -4.81 38.38 13.97
CA THR A 1071 -4.21 39.21 15.02
C THR A 1071 -4.67 38.73 16.39
N THR A 1072 -3.85 38.94 17.42
CA THR A 1072 -4.20 38.55 18.80
C THR A 1072 -3.75 39.60 19.81
N SER A 1073 -4.38 39.60 20.99
CA SER A 1073 -4.12 40.56 22.07
C SER A 1073 -2.72 40.37 22.69
N GLY A 1074 -2.21 41.40 23.38
CA GLY A 1074 -0.93 41.30 24.09
C GLY A 1074 -0.88 40.17 25.13
N GLU A 1075 -1.99 39.92 25.83
CA GLU A 1075 -2.13 38.79 26.76
C GLU A 1075 -1.97 37.44 26.05
N ASN A 1076 -2.60 37.27 24.89
CA ASN A 1076 -2.49 36.04 24.11
C ASN A 1076 -1.09 35.88 23.52
N ARG A 1077 -0.39 36.96 23.16
CA ARG A 1077 1.02 36.90 22.74
C ARG A 1077 1.90 36.35 23.87
N ALA A 1078 1.69 36.81 25.10
CA ALA A 1078 2.41 36.31 26.27
C ALA A 1078 2.12 34.83 26.53
N LEU A 1079 0.85 34.40 26.44
CA LEU A 1079 0.45 32.99 26.54
C LEU A 1079 1.20 32.11 25.53
N LEU A 1080 1.27 32.53 24.26
CA LEU A 1080 1.95 31.76 23.22
C LEU A 1080 3.46 31.67 23.46
N ALA A 1081 4.08 32.72 23.98
CA ALA A 1081 5.49 32.69 24.37
C ALA A 1081 5.77 31.70 25.51
N VAL A 1082 4.89 31.64 26.52
CA VAL A 1082 4.97 30.63 27.58
C VAL A 1082 4.83 29.22 27.02
N LEU A 1083 3.78 28.98 26.23
CA LEU A 1083 3.51 27.67 25.63
C LEU A 1083 4.68 27.18 24.76
N LYS A 1084 5.31 28.07 24.00
CA LYS A 1084 6.47 27.74 23.17
C LYS A 1084 7.64 27.16 23.98
N ASN A 1085 7.85 27.64 25.21
CA ASN A 1085 8.93 27.17 26.07
C ASN A 1085 8.58 25.88 26.82
N GLU A 1086 7.31 25.51 26.88
CA GLU A 1086 6.82 24.33 27.60
C GLU A 1086 6.60 23.10 26.68
N ILE A 1087 6.59 23.27 25.36
CA ILE A 1087 6.41 22.16 24.41
C ILE A 1087 7.72 21.43 24.11
N PRO A 1088 7.64 20.12 23.80
CA PRO A 1088 8.78 19.37 23.27
C PRO A 1088 9.41 20.02 22.04
N GLY A 1089 10.74 19.94 21.92
CA GLY A 1089 11.51 20.63 20.87
C GLY A 1089 11.15 20.24 19.43
N ASP A 1090 10.63 19.03 19.22
CA ASP A 1090 10.08 18.54 17.94
C ASP A 1090 8.82 19.29 17.48
N LEU A 1091 8.07 19.92 18.40
CA LEU A 1091 6.91 20.75 18.08
C LEU A 1091 7.26 22.23 17.90
N ALA A 1092 8.49 22.65 18.24
CA ALA A 1092 8.90 24.05 18.22
C ALA A 1092 8.74 24.69 16.83
N GLY A 1093 9.07 23.96 15.76
CA GLY A 1093 8.91 24.45 14.39
C GLY A 1093 7.45 24.72 14.02
N ARG A 1094 6.53 23.80 14.37
CA ARG A 1094 5.09 24.00 14.14
C ARG A 1094 4.52 25.13 15.00
N MET A 1095 4.98 25.27 16.25
CA MET A 1095 4.58 26.38 17.11
C MET A 1095 5.06 27.72 16.56
N ALA A 1096 6.28 27.79 16.02
CA ALA A 1096 6.77 29.00 15.37
C ALA A 1096 5.90 29.40 14.18
N SER A 1097 5.55 28.46 13.29
CA SER A 1097 4.62 28.72 12.18
C SER A 1097 3.22 29.14 12.66
N PHE A 1098 2.74 28.56 13.76
CA PHE A 1098 1.48 28.95 14.37
C PHE A 1098 1.54 30.38 14.90
N MET A 1099 2.57 30.75 15.66
CA MET A 1099 2.79 32.11 16.16
C MET A 1099 2.91 33.12 15.01
N GLU A 1100 3.58 32.75 13.91
CA GLU A 1100 3.67 33.59 12.72
C GLU A 1100 2.30 33.84 12.06
N SER A 1101 1.40 32.85 12.12
CA SER A 1101 0.01 33.01 11.65
C SER A 1101 -0.77 34.09 12.44
N PHE A 1102 -0.31 34.45 13.65
CA PHE A 1102 -0.84 35.55 14.47
C PHE A 1102 0.00 36.84 14.40
N GLY A 1103 0.95 36.91 13.46
CA GLY A 1103 1.87 38.04 13.34
C GLY A 1103 2.83 38.18 14.53
N ILE A 1104 3.20 37.06 15.16
CA ILE A 1104 4.25 37.01 16.18
C ILE A 1104 5.46 36.38 15.51
N LYS A 1105 6.50 37.20 15.27
CA LYS A 1105 7.77 36.69 14.74
C LYS A 1105 8.60 36.17 15.90
N ASP A 1106 9.13 34.97 15.71
CA ASP A 1106 9.95 34.34 16.72
C ASP A 1106 11.28 35.10 16.85
N GLU A 1107 11.50 35.80 17.96
CA GLU A 1107 12.83 36.28 18.32
C GLU A 1107 13.62 35.04 18.77
N ALA A 1108 14.31 34.41 17.82
CA ALA A 1108 15.11 33.23 18.07
C ALA A 1108 16.08 33.46 19.23
N SER A 1109 15.86 32.75 20.34
CA SER A 1109 16.83 32.35 21.37
C SER A 1109 18.16 33.12 21.30
N SER A 1110 18.23 34.28 21.96
CA SER A 1110 19.48 35.01 22.13
C SER A 1110 20.39 34.25 23.09
N ASP A 1111 21.46 33.66 22.58
CA ASP A 1111 22.70 33.63 23.36
C ASP A 1111 22.94 35.10 23.81
N PRO A 1112 22.96 35.41 25.12
CA PRO A 1112 23.07 36.78 25.60
C PRO A 1112 24.34 37.49 25.12
N ASN A 1113 25.33 36.74 24.60
CA ASN A 1113 26.55 37.28 24.02
C ASN A 1113 26.54 37.36 22.49
N LEU A 1114 25.54 36.77 21.80
CA LEU A 1114 25.42 36.79 20.33
C LEU A 1114 24.51 37.93 19.88
N GLN A 1115 25.08 38.91 19.18
CA GLN A 1115 24.31 40.01 18.63
C GLN A 1115 23.73 39.63 17.25
N ILE A 1116 22.42 39.47 17.16
CA ILE A 1116 21.74 39.11 15.89
C ILE A 1116 21.26 40.37 15.17
N ILE A 1117 21.67 40.53 13.92
CA ILE A 1117 21.31 41.66 13.05
C ILE A 1117 20.57 41.12 11.83
N VAL A 1118 19.25 41.36 11.76
CA VAL A 1118 18.47 41.04 10.56
C VAL A 1118 18.62 42.17 9.53
N ILE A 1119 18.99 41.82 8.30
CA ILE A 1119 19.10 42.72 7.14
C ILE A 1119 18.29 42.10 6.00
N LYS A 1120 17.54 42.91 5.25
CA LYS A 1120 16.73 42.48 4.12
C LYS A 1120 17.13 43.21 2.85
N ALA A 1121 17.04 42.53 1.71
CA ALA A 1121 16.96 43.24 0.44
C ALA A 1121 15.59 43.94 0.35
N VAL A 1122 15.58 45.22 -0.01
CA VAL A 1122 14.34 45.95 -0.30
C VAL A 1122 13.92 45.62 -1.72
N ARG A 1123 12.76 44.97 -1.85
CA ARG A 1123 12.24 44.43 -3.12
C ARG A 1123 12.25 45.50 -4.21
N GLU A 1124 12.90 45.18 -5.33
CA GLU A 1124 13.02 46.01 -6.54
C GLU A 1124 13.73 47.35 -6.34
N GLU A 1125 14.44 47.57 -5.22
CA GLU A 1125 15.13 48.83 -4.92
C GLU A 1125 16.66 48.75 -4.90
N MET A 1126 17.26 47.56 -4.98
CA MET A 1126 18.72 47.35 -4.88
C MET A 1126 19.34 48.06 -3.66
N LYS A 1127 18.70 47.91 -2.49
CA LYS A 1127 19.14 48.47 -1.20
C LYS A 1127 18.98 47.43 -0.09
N PHE A 1128 19.79 47.60 0.95
CA PHE A 1128 19.49 46.98 2.24
C PHE A 1128 18.49 47.83 3.01
N ASP A 1129 17.55 47.19 3.70
CA ASP A 1129 16.58 47.87 4.57
C ASP A 1129 17.27 48.60 5.74
N LYS A 1130 18.37 48.03 6.23
CA LYS A 1130 19.29 48.65 7.18
C LYS A 1130 20.50 49.18 6.43
N THR A 1131 20.81 50.46 6.65
CA THR A 1131 21.99 51.13 6.09
C THR A 1131 23.10 51.32 7.12
N ALA A 1132 22.81 51.16 8.41
CA ALA A 1132 23.81 51.13 9.48
C ALA A 1132 23.36 50.26 10.68
N PHE A 1133 24.31 49.67 11.39
CA PHE A 1133 24.09 49.01 12.69
C PHE A 1133 25.36 49.01 13.53
N THR A 1134 25.24 48.82 14.85
CA THR A 1134 26.37 48.88 15.79
C THR A 1134 26.60 47.52 16.45
N VAL A 1135 27.87 47.11 16.58
CA VAL A 1135 28.29 45.90 17.29
C VAL A 1135 29.41 46.16 18.30
N VAL A 1136 29.55 45.29 19.29
CA VAL A 1136 30.61 45.40 20.31
C VAL A 1136 31.86 44.66 19.87
N ALA A 1137 33.03 45.30 20.00
CA ALA A 1137 34.32 44.73 19.61
C ALA A 1137 34.56 43.37 20.26
N GLY A 1138 34.93 42.36 19.46
CA GLY A 1138 35.27 41.01 19.92
C GLY A 1138 34.09 40.09 20.26
N GLN A 1139 32.84 40.56 20.21
CA GLN A 1139 31.65 39.73 20.48
C GLN A 1139 31.20 38.98 19.21
N PRO A 1140 30.58 37.79 19.34
CA PRO A 1140 30.00 37.09 18.21
C PRO A 1140 28.77 37.84 17.66
N VAL A 1141 28.67 37.88 16.33
CA VAL A 1141 27.59 38.54 15.58
C VAL A 1141 26.99 37.56 14.58
N GLU A 1142 25.66 37.51 14.48
CA GLU A 1142 24.95 36.79 13.41
C GLU A 1142 24.18 37.79 12.53
N ILE A 1143 24.53 37.90 11.26
CA ILE A 1143 23.70 38.60 10.27
C ILE A 1143 22.72 37.61 9.67
N VAL A 1144 21.42 37.84 9.85
CA VAL A 1144 20.36 37.10 9.16
C VAL A 1144 19.97 37.90 7.92
N PHE A 1145 20.39 37.44 6.75
CA PHE A 1145 20.07 38.08 5.48
C PHE A 1145 18.84 37.42 4.86
N GLU A 1146 17.74 38.17 4.76
CA GLU A 1146 16.52 37.74 4.06
C GLU A 1146 16.48 38.37 2.66
N ASN A 1147 16.23 37.57 1.63
CA ASN A 1147 16.10 38.08 0.27
C ASN A 1147 14.67 37.91 -0.27
N PRO A 1148 13.75 38.85 0.02
CA PRO A 1148 12.40 38.86 -0.56
C PRO A 1148 12.36 39.42 -2.00
N ASP A 1149 13.50 39.79 -2.56
CA ASP A 1149 13.59 40.33 -3.91
C ASP A 1149 13.59 39.21 -4.96
N ALA A 1150 13.10 39.49 -6.16
CA ALA A 1150 13.05 38.55 -7.27
C ALA A 1150 14.45 38.25 -7.86
N MET A 1151 15.47 39.02 -7.48
CA MET A 1151 16.87 38.82 -7.87
C MET A 1151 17.73 38.34 -6.70
N GLN A 1152 18.84 37.67 -6.99
CA GLN A 1152 19.75 37.14 -5.95
C GLN A 1152 20.62 38.25 -5.35
N HIS A 1153 20.89 38.18 -4.04
CA HIS A 1153 21.74 39.15 -3.35
C HIS A 1153 22.68 38.47 -2.35
N ASN A 1154 23.76 39.16 -1.97
CA ASN A 1154 24.66 38.74 -0.90
C ASN A 1154 25.03 39.91 0.03
N ILE A 1155 25.64 39.60 1.16
CA ILE A 1155 26.27 40.58 2.06
C ILE A 1155 27.75 40.21 2.21
N VAL A 1156 28.63 41.17 1.94
CA VAL A 1156 30.07 41.08 2.17
C VAL A 1156 30.49 42.18 3.14
N VAL A 1157 30.98 41.81 4.32
CA VAL A 1157 31.50 42.72 5.35
C VAL A 1157 32.99 42.94 5.12
N GLY A 1158 33.42 44.20 5.05
CA GLY A 1158 34.78 44.63 4.75
C GLY A 1158 35.49 45.33 5.92
N LYS A 1159 36.82 45.39 5.85
CA LYS A 1159 37.67 46.20 6.74
C LYS A 1159 37.40 47.71 6.61
N PRO A 1160 37.80 48.56 7.57
CA PRO A 1160 37.59 50.01 7.45
C PRO A 1160 38.22 50.58 6.17
N LYS A 1161 37.56 51.55 5.55
CA LYS A 1161 37.98 52.19 4.28
C LYS A 1161 38.14 51.22 3.09
N SER A 1162 37.53 50.03 3.12
CA SER A 1162 37.69 49.03 2.05
C SER A 1162 36.57 48.95 1.01
N LEU A 1163 35.49 49.75 1.14
CA LEU A 1163 34.30 49.67 0.29
C LEU A 1163 34.64 49.72 -1.21
N GLU A 1164 35.42 50.71 -1.66
CA GLU A 1164 35.77 50.84 -3.07
C GLU A 1164 36.70 49.72 -3.56
N VAL A 1165 37.58 49.22 -2.69
CA VAL A 1165 38.49 48.11 -3.02
C VAL A 1165 37.71 46.81 -3.23
N ILE A 1166 36.75 46.52 -2.34
CA ILE A 1166 35.86 45.35 -2.45
C ILE A 1166 34.94 45.50 -3.67
N GLY A 1167 34.36 46.69 -3.88
CA GLY A 1167 33.52 46.99 -5.02
C GLY A 1167 34.22 46.82 -6.36
N ALA A 1168 35.43 47.37 -6.51
CA ALA A 1168 36.22 47.22 -7.73
C ALA A 1168 36.66 45.77 -7.97
N ALA A 1169 36.92 45.00 -6.90
CA ALA A 1169 37.23 43.58 -7.03
C ALA A 1169 36.00 42.76 -7.45
N ALA A 1170 34.81 43.09 -6.94
CA ALA A 1170 33.55 42.48 -7.34
C ALA A 1170 33.20 42.77 -8.82
N ASP A 1171 33.41 44.00 -9.29
CA ASP A 1171 33.19 44.34 -10.71
C ASP A 1171 34.11 43.54 -11.65
N LYS A 1172 35.33 43.19 -11.23
CA LYS A 1172 36.22 42.32 -12.01
C LYS A 1172 35.69 40.88 -12.11
N MET A 1173 34.90 40.42 -11.13
CA MET A 1173 34.31 39.08 -11.13
C MET A 1173 33.15 38.92 -12.11
N ILE A 1174 32.63 40.02 -12.69
CA ILE A 1174 31.56 39.98 -13.72
C ILE A 1174 32.00 39.19 -14.96
N THR A 1175 33.28 39.31 -15.33
CA THR A 1175 33.86 38.66 -16.52
C THR A 1175 34.68 37.42 -16.17
N ALA A 1176 34.78 37.07 -14.89
CA ALA A 1176 35.50 35.88 -14.44
C ALA A 1176 34.65 34.63 -14.69
N LYS A 1177 35.25 33.61 -15.30
CA LYS A 1177 34.55 32.35 -15.65
C LYS A 1177 33.96 31.63 -14.44
N ASP A 1178 34.52 31.85 -13.25
CA ASP A 1178 34.14 31.28 -11.96
C ASP A 1178 33.39 32.26 -11.04
N GLY A 1179 32.97 33.43 -11.56
CA GLY A 1179 32.34 34.49 -10.77
C GLY A 1179 31.06 34.03 -10.05
N ALA A 1180 30.19 33.30 -10.75
CA ALA A 1180 28.95 32.75 -10.21
C ALA A 1180 29.20 31.63 -9.18
N GLU A 1181 30.17 30.74 -9.46
CA GLU A 1181 30.59 29.65 -8.56
C GLU A 1181 31.14 30.21 -7.23
N LYS A 1182 31.83 31.34 -7.29
CA LYS A 1182 32.34 32.07 -6.13
C LYS A 1182 31.31 33.01 -5.49
N ASN A 1183 30.04 32.92 -5.88
CA ASN A 1183 28.96 33.77 -5.35
C ASN A 1183 29.23 35.28 -5.47
N TYR A 1184 30.09 35.67 -6.42
CA TYR A 1184 30.62 37.02 -6.60
C TYR A 1184 31.31 37.64 -5.37
N VAL A 1185 31.79 36.82 -4.42
CA VAL A 1185 32.54 37.29 -3.25
C VAL A 1185 34.04 37.36 -3.59
N PRO A 1186 34.68 38.55 -3.57
CA PRO A 1186 36.10 38.66 -3.90
C PRO A 1186 37.00 38.03 -2.84
N ALA A 1187 37.91 37.16 -3.24
CA ALA A 1187 38.91 36.56 -2.37
C ALA A 1187 40.08 37.54 -2.09
N ILE A 1188 39.80 38.64 -1.38
CA ILE A 1188 40.79 39.66 -1.02
C ILE A 1188 40.88 39.85 0.50
N PRO A 1189 42.06 40.23 1.06
CA PRO A 1189 42.27 40.36 2.51
C PRO A 1189 41.37 41.38 3.24
N GLN A 1190 40.66 42.22 2.48
CA GLN A 1190 39.74 43.23 2.98
C GLN A 1190 38.37 42.68 3.33
N VAL A 1191 37.98 41.51 2.81
CA VAL A 1191 36.74 40.84 3.18
C VAL A 1191 36.91 40.14 4.52
N LEU A 1192 36.00 40.41 5.46
CA LEU A 1192 36.00 39.85 6.81
C LEU A 1192 35.04 38.67 6.94
N ALA A 1193 33.85 38.80 6.35
CA ALA A 1193 32.80 37.79 6.38
C ALA A 1193 31.87 38.01 5.18
N ALA A 1194 31.27 36.94 4.65
CA ALA A 1194 30.35 37.05 3.53
C ALA A 1194 29.29 35.95 3.53
N THR A 1195 28.10 36.26 3.02
CA THR A 1195 27.11 35.24 2.62
C THR A 1195 27.45 34.73 1.21
N PRO A 1196 27.00 33.51 0.84
CA PRO A 1196 26.84 33.18 -0.57
C PRO A 1196 25.74 34.05 -1.19
N LEU A 1197 25.49 33.86 -2.49
CA LEU A 1197 24.39 34.47 -3.18
C LEU A 1197 23.08 33.81 -2.72
N VAL A 1198 22.17 34.60 -2.14
CA VAL A 1198 20.91 34.12 -1.55
C VAL A 1198 19.79 34.27 -2.57
N ASN A 1199 19.06 33.19 -2.86
CA ASN A 1199 17.97 33.19 -3.84
C ASN A 1199 16.73 33.96 -3.36
N PRO A 1200 15.80 34.32 -4.28
CA PRO A 1200 14.50 34.86 -3.91
C PRO A 1200 13.78 33.97 -2.88
N ASP A 1201 13.14 34.61 -1.91
CA ASP A 1201 12.41 34.02 -0.79
C ASP A 1201 13.25 33.10 0.13
N GLN A 1202 14.58 33.18 0.05
CA GLN A 1202 15.49 32.46 0.93
C GLN A 1202 16.10 33.38 2.01
N THR A 1203 16.52 32.74 3.10
CA THR A 1203 17.20 33.38 4.23
C THR A 1203 18.52 32.69 4.49
N TYR A 1204 19.58 33.47 4.69
CA TYR A 1204 20.91 32.96 5.06
C TYR A 1204 21.39 33.57 6.38
N ARG A 1205 22.08 32.79 7.22
CA ARG A 1205 22.63 33.23 8.51
C ARG A 1205 24.15 33.24 8.46
N LEU A 1206 24.75 34.43 8.55
CA LEU A 1206 26.19 34.65 8.57
C LEU A 1206 26.67 34.92 10.01
N ARG A 1207 27.36 33.97 10.62
CA ARG A 1207 28.01 34.15 11.92
C ARG A 1207 29.48 34.54 11.75
N PHE A 1208 29.92 35.56 12.47
CA PHE A 1208 31.33 35.97 12.55
C PHE A 1208 31.59 36.71 13.86
N THR A 1209 32.85 36.82 14.27
CA THR A 1209 33.24 37.62 15.43
C THR A 1209 33.47 39.07 15.02
N ALA A 1210 32.85 40.02 15.71
CA ALA A 1210 33.08 41.43 15.47
C ALA A 1210 34.58 41.77 15.62
N PRO A 1211 35.15 42.59 14.72
CA PRO A 1211 36.55 43.01 14.82
C PRO A 1211 36.89 43.60 16.19
N ALA A 1212 38.11 43.33 16.70
CA ALA A 1212 38.54 43.86 18.00
C ALA A 1212 38.83 45.37 17.98
N GLU A 1213 39.08 45.94 16.80
CA GLU A 1213 39.37 47.36 16.62
C GLU A 1213 38.06 48.15 16.41
N PRO A 1214 37.70 49.09 17.31
CA PRO A 1214 36.54 49.95 17.13
C PRO A 1214 36.68 50.81 15.88
N GLY A 1215 35.61 50.95 15.11
CA GLY A 1215 35.68 51.66 13.83
C GLY A 1215 34.45 51.42 12.96
N SER A 1216 34.50 51.95 11.74
CA SER A 1216 33.44 51.86 10.74
C SER A 1216 33.82 50.84 9.66
N TYR A 1217 33.05 49.75 9.56
CA TYR A 1217 33.27 48.61 8.67
C TYR A 1217 32.15 48.52 7.63
N PRO A 1218 32.41 48.74 6.33
CA PRO A 1218 31.37 48.68 5.31
C PRO A 1218 30.84 47.26 5.12
N TYR A 1219 29.57 47.11 4.79
CA TYR A 1219 29.04 45.90 4.20
C TYR A 1219 28.32 46.21 2.90
N VAL A 1220 28.37 45.29 1.95
CA VAL A 1220 27.97 45.58 0.58
C VAL A 1220 27.49 44.34 -0.16
N CYS A 1221 26.55 44.51 -1.09
CA CYS A 1221 26.23 43.46 -2.07
C CYS A 1221 27.26 43.49 -3.20
N THR A 1222 27.94 42.38 -3.43
CA THR A 1222 28.97 42.22 -4.45
C THR A 1222 28.46 41.52 -5.71
N PHE A 1223 27.15 41.22 -5.79
CA PHE A 1223 26.54 40.85 -7.06
C PHE A 1223 26.83 41.96 -8.10
N PRO A 1224 27.17 41.59 -9.35
CA PRO A 1224 27.60 42.51 -10.41
C PRO A 1224 26.86 43.86 -10.42
N GLY A 1225 27.59 44.96 -10.22
CA GLY A 1225 27.06 46.32 -10.27
C GLY A 1225 26.32 46.82 -9.01
N HIS A 1226 25.90 45.95 -8.08
CA HIS A 1226 25.03 46.33 -6.96
C HIS A 1226 25.73 47.17 -5.89
N TRP A 1227 27.04 46.99 -5.68
CA TRP A 1227 27.80 47.56 -4.58
C TRP A 1227 27.77 49.10 -4.50
N ARG A 1228 27.48 49.77 -5.63
CA ARG A 1228 27.39 51.24 -5.73
C ARG A 1228 26.19 51.79 -4.95
N LEU A 1229 25.07 51.07 -4.97
CA LEU A 1229 23.78 51.46 -4.39
C LEU A 1229 23.41 50.62 -3.16
N MET A 1230 23.76 49.33 -3.15
CA MET A 1230 23.38 48.37 -2.11
C MET A 1230 24.51 48.16 -1.10
N LYS A 1231 24.65 49.12 -0.19
CA LYS A 1231 25.72 49.15 0.84
C LYS A 1231 25.20 49.71 2.15
N GLY A 1232 25.90 49.38 3.23
CA GLY A 1232 25.69 49.95 4.55
C GLY A 1232 26.94 49.91 5.42
N MET A 1233 26.80 50.34 6.67
CA MET A 1233 27.92 50.49 7.60
C MET A 1233 27.68 49.78 8.94
N MET A 1234 28.60 48.89 9.31
CA MET A 1234 28.70 48.33 10.65
C MET A 1234 29.66 49.18 11.49
N THR A 1235 29.20 49.72 12.62
CA THR A 1235 30.05 50.44 13.57
C THR A 1235 30.44 49.52 14.73
N VAL A 1236 31.73 49.33 14.96
CA VAL A 1236 32.25 48.55 16.08
C VAL A 1236 32.62 49.49 17.23
N ILE A 1237 32.09 49.26 18.43
CA ILE A 1237 32.33 50.07 19.65
C ILE A 1237 33.00 49.27 20.77
N LYS A 1238 33.65 49.95 21.72
CA LYS A 1238 34.16 49.31 22.95
C LYS A 1238 33.03 49.07 23.95
N GLU A 1239 33.09 47.96 24.67
CA GLU A 1239 32.20 47.64 25.78
C GLU A 1239 32.33 48.71 26.88
N GLN A 1240 31.23 49.38 27.25
CA GLN A 1240 31.21 50.34 28.35
C GLN A 1240 30.91 49.61 29.66
N ALA A 1241 31.76 49.79 30.69
CA ALA A 1241 31.52 49.26 32.03
C ALA A 1241 30.26 49.92 32.65
N SER A 1242 29.19 49.15 32.84
CA SER A 1242 27.98 49.62 33.50
C SER A 1242 28.16 49.68 35.01
N ASN A 1243 28.14 50.89 35.56
CA ASN A 1243 27.98 51.16 36.99
C ASN A 1243 26.58 50.74 37.47
N THR A 1244 26.53 49.94 38.53
CA THR A 1244 25.38 49.68 39.41
C THR A 1244 24.98 50.93 40.19
N THR A 1245 23.72 51.41 40.10
CA THR A 1245 22.91 51.86 41.26
C THR A 1245 21.42 52.09 40.91
N LYS A 1246 20.55 51.32 41.59
CA LYS A 1246 19.10 51.44 41.87
C LYS A 1246 18.09 51.56 40.74
#